data_AF-A0A7J6SPE6-F1
#
_entry.id   AF-A0A7J6SPE6-F1
#
_cell.length_a   1.000
_cell.length_b   1.000
_cell.length_c   1.000
_cell.angle_alpha   90.00
_cell.angle_beta   90.00
_cell.angle_gamma   90.00
#
_symmetry.space_group_name_H-M   'P 1'
#
loop_
_entity.id
_entity.type
_entity.pdbx_description
1 polymer ?
#
loop_
_entity_poly.entity_id
_entity_poly.type
_entity_poly.pdbx_seq_one_letter_code
_entity_poly.pdbx_strand_id
1 'polypeptide(L)'
;MLCSLRKAALDPGLSRVLVRLASKRFLPSAEAAQRNRSAKVTYGAVGAVTAATVISGWASNPAVECEGKRRTVYDRVLRHYSRINEDLSRALGRGVGAFYGSLVPPNHYLSSVLVWFVVEGGRWVEVGDATSFQPGEVYHLPVEEGHSILLARSNRGRLYATGSKCTYKGCDLKDGLFVNDTVTCPKHDAAYDIATGVPVRGPGLEGLCTYRVEERRDGKVYVDIPKKQDMWVQGETVAMAKLFAIVGGGAAAASACEAMRQNGYTGRIVMVTREAHLPYDRPELSKRLDPAREPTRLYLRNTEFYEKYGIEVLTSSTVVNVDTKGKNITIEGPQGVRSQLDYDKCLYAAGADPVVPDILGSDADNVHYLRTAEDATRIADSLRVGHKVLIIGSGFIAMEMASALENKGLDIAIVGHDRRPLERILGRKVARFFSAGLEANKMKYYGNSEVRLFRYTKECVQFRSDLHGEASSGDTVNGCELTDGEVLAVDVVIVGIGADPNTEPLKGVELLPDGSVPTDPYLAVVMPDGSSNDSLYAAGDVASYPDVKTGDLTRVQHWDVAMQQGRVAAANMTGSSRPYVTSPFFWTTLFGRSLQYVGNTGGREQSEHFDDVYIEGAVDKCNFVAFYCKGDSVVAAATVGRDPVASGVEEMMNRGKMPKTSELKLGICNAEDIMKRLHKLDKEKPKRLVRRRAESEEIAEAPEDVDSSIEDARGLGCHLFFYKSFFAMSIPSPLHVLVTGGAGFIGSHVAEALLRRGCRVTNVDSLNEYYDVSIKKEALRRVEEVSQEVGAGYAFHRLDLADASALEKALDQEQVDVICHLAAQAGVRYSIEHAAEVVGANITATVNLFELARKQGVKKVVAASSSSVYGDSSTPPFKEHSESADKPVSPYAATKRSCELFAETYAHLYGLDIIMLRFFTVYGPRGRPDMACFKFIDAIDSGRPITKFGDGSMIREFTFISDIVEGVLAAIKLPRREEREVIKVNLGGGSCHTLNEFIDTIETELGRKAVIQQMPVQPGTVLSSPMVLSRPHR
;
A
#
# COMPACT_ATOMS: atom_id res chain seq x y z
N MET A 1 51.00 9.58 24.27
CA MET A 1 52.08 10.53 24.61
C MET A 1 52.58 11.13 23.31
N LEU A 2 52.34 12.43 23.05
CA LEU A 2 52.86 13.12 21.88
C LEU A 2 53.43 14.46 22.34
N CYS A 3 54.76 14.56 22.47
CA CYS A 3 55.45 15.82 22.70
C CYS A 3 56.94 15.69 22.34
N SER A 4 57.28 15.94 21.06
CA SER A 4 58.48 16.65 20.60
C SER A 4 58.74 16.46 19.10
N LEU A 5 58.66 17.57 18.35
CA LEU A 5 59.47 17.99 17.18
C LEU A 5 59.75 16.97 16.04
N ARG A 6 59.34 17.17 14.77
CA ARG A 6 59.51 18.27 13.77
C ARG A 6 60.81 18.27 12.94
N LYS A 7 60.60 18.17 11.61
CA LYS A 7 61.33 18.73 10.42
C LYS A 7 62.25 17.82 9.59
N ALA A 8 62.23 18.12 8.27
CA ALA A 8 63.03 17.61 7.13
C ALA A 8 62.91 16.08 6.88
N ALA A 9 62.38 15.55 5.77
CA ALA A 9 62.23 15.98 4.37
C ALA A 9 63.52 15.93 3.53
N LEU A 10 63.57 14.96 2.60
CA LEU A 10 64.44 14.93 1.43
C LEU A 10 63.85 13.96 0.37
N ASP A 11 63.44 14.51 -0.77
CA ASP A 11 63.16 13.82 -2.03
C ASP A 11 64.04 14.48 -3.10
N PRO A 12 64.75 13.68 -3.93
CA PRO A 12 64.90 14.08 -5.32
C PRO A 12 64.88 12.88 -6.30
N GLY A 13 63.93 12.81 -7.25
CA GLY A 13 63.96 11.73 -8.25
C GLY A 13 63.08 11.80 -9.51
N LEU A 14 62.38 12.90 -9.83
CA LEU A 14 61.38 12.88 -10.91
C LEU A 14 61.96 12.94 -12.34
N SER A 15 61.87 11.87 -13.13
CA SER A 15 61.98 11.96 -14.62
C SER A 15 61.40 10.78 -15.43
N ARG A 16 60.55 11.13 -16.42
CA ARG A 16 60.22 10.42 -17.70
C ARG A 16 59.69 8.96 -17.61
N VAL A 17 58.47 8.58 -18.03
CA VAL A 17 57.60 8.92 -19.18
C VAL A 17 58.04 8.34 -20.54
N LEU A 18 57.33 7.27 -20.95
CA LEU A 18 57.01 6.76 -22.31
C LEU A 18 58.08 6.73 -23.44
N VAL A 19 58.51 5.52 -23.87
CA VAL A 19 58.72 5.16 -25.30
C VAL A 19 58.46 3.65 -25.57
N ARG A 20 57.37 3.37 -26.31
CA ARG A 20 57.15 2.38 -27.41
C ARG A 20 57.61 0.89 -27.38
N LEU A 21 56.60 0.06 -27.67
CA LEU A 21 56.51 -1.01 -28.72
C LEU A 21 57.05 -2.44 -28.46
N ALA A 22 56.40 -3.38 -29.15
CA ALA A 22 56.59 -4.83 -29.09
C ALA A 22 57.17 -5.42 -30.40
N SER A 23 57.63 -6.68 -30.37
CA SER A 23 56.94 -7.80 -31.07
C SER A 23 57.81 -9.05 -31.31
N LYS A 24 57.14 -10.23 -31.37
CA LYS A 24 57.60 -11.54 -31.91
C LYS A 24 58.72 -12.22 -31.08
N ARG A 25 58.90 -13.55 -31.08
CA ARG A 25 58.42 -14.70 -31.90
C ARG A 25 58.22 -15.92 -30.93
N PHE A 26 57.81 -17.15 -31.27
CA PHE A 26 57.58 -17.87 -32.54
C PHE A 26 56.43 -18.93 -32.39
N LEU A 27 56.63 -20.19 -32.80
CA LEU A 27 55.73 -21.36 -32.73
C LEU A 27 56.60 -22.65 -32.76
N PRO A 28 56.13 -23.83 -32.29
CA PRO A 28 55.52 -24.79 -33.24
C PRO A 28 54.37 -25.68 -32.68
N SER A 29 53.87 -26.58 -33.53
CA SER A 29 52.77 -27.55 -33.39
C SER A 29 53.19 -28.85 -32.62
N ALA A 30 52.37 -29.90 -32.40
CA ALA A 30 51.11 -30.32 -33.03
C ALA A 30 50.25 -31.28 -32.13
N GLU A 31 48.96 -31.46 -32.51
CA GLU A 31 48.19 -32.73 -32.71
C GLU A 31 48.43 -34.00 -31.84
N ALA A 32 47.46 -34.94 -31.67
CA ALA A 32 46.00 -34.98 -31.84
C ALA A 32 45.43 -36.29 -31.20
N ALA A 33 44.11 -36.46 -31.22
CA ALA A 33 43.34 -37.54 -30.58
C ALA A 33 43.75 -39.00 -30.91
N GLN A 34 43.51 -39.94 -29.97
CA GLN A 34 42.66 -41.15 -30.22
C GLN A 34 42.34 -42.05 -29.00
N ARG A 35 41.09 -42.55 -28.99
CA ARG A 35 40.59 -43.90 -28.63
C ARG A 35 40.97 -44.65 -27.32
N ASN A 36 39.96 -44.77 -26.42
CA ASN A 36 39.14 -45.98 -26.19
C ASN A 36 39.75 -47.30 -25.60
N ARG A 37 39.33 -47.68 -24.36
CA ARG A 37 39.41 -49.03 -23.70
C ARG A 37 40.82 -49.48 -23.26
N SER A 38 41.05 -50.39 -22.29
CA SER A 38 40.20 -51.22 -21.37
C SER A 38 40.70 -51.02 -19.91
N ALA A 39 40.38 -51.75 -18.82
CA ALA A 39 39.53 -52.91 -18.44
C ALA A 39 39.09 -52.70 -16.96
N LYS A 40 38.11 -53.34 -16.30
CA LYS A 40 37.34 -54.61 -16.42
C LYS A 40 37.91 -55.86 -15.70
N VAL A 41 37.62 -55.99 -14.39
CA VAL A 41 37.60 -57.20 -13.53
C VAL A 41 36.52 -56.91 -12.45
N THR A 42 35.29 -57.48 -12.38
CA THR A 42 34.77 -58.85 -12.08
C THR A 42 35.14 -59.36 -10.67
N TYR A 43 34.32 -60.01 -9.83
CA TYR A 43 32.96 -60.63 -9.83
C TYR A 43 32.16 -60.14 -8.57
N GLY A 44 30.90 -60.48 -8.23
CA GLY A 44 29.80 -61.32 -8.76
C GLY A 44 28.48 -60.94 -8.01
N ALA A 45 27.24 -61.22 -8.45
CA ALA A 45 26.55 -62.53 -8.54
C ALA A 45 26.42 -63.23 -7.15
N VAL A 46 25.27 -63.72 -6.63
CA VAL A 46 23.91 -64.13 -7.15
C VAL A 46 22.85 -63.85 -6.03
N GLY A 47 21.61 -63.39 -6.26
CA GLY A 47 20.38 -64.17 -6.62
C GLY A 47 19.12 -63.41 -6.13
N ALA A 48 17.96 -63.42 -6.82
CA ALA A 48 16.92 -64.49 -6.88
C ALA A 48 16.03 -64.58 -5.59
N VAL A 49 14.69 -64.74 -5.61
CA VAL A 49 13.57 -64.50 -6.58
C VAL A 49 12.22 -64.74 -5.82
N THR A 50 11.04 -64.66 -6.45
CA THR A 50 9.65 -64.97 -5.95
C THR A 50 9.00 -64.03 -4.90
N ALA A 51 7.67 -64.02 -4.68
CA ALA A 51 6.47 -64.05 -5.57
C ALA A 51 5.12 -63.99 -4.76
N ALA A 52 4.02 -63.66 -5.45
CA ALA A 52 2.60 -64.06 -5.21
C ALA A 52 1.77 -63.55 -3.99
N THR A 53 0.92 -62.53 -4.26
CA THR A 53 -0.57 -62.49 -4.28
C THR A 53 -1.49 -63.27 -3.26
N VAL A 54 -2.76 -62.81 -3.17
CA VAL A 54 -3.98 -63.39 -2.51
C VAL A 54 -3.95 -63.29 -0.95
N ILE A 55 -5.01 -63.05 -0.15
CA ILE A 55 -6.47 -63.39 -0.16
C ILE A 55 -7.37 -62.24 0.39
N SER A 56 -8.68 -62.32 0.10
CA SER A 56 -9.74 -61.37 0.47
C SER A 56 -10.76 -61.87 1.53
N GLY A 57 -11.16 -60.99 2.47
CA GLY A 57 -12.57 -60.79 2.88
C GLY A 57 -13.18 -61.59 4.06
N TRP A 58 -14.29 -61.03 4.58
CA TRP A 58 -15.29 -61.61 5.51
C TRP A 58 -14.84 -61.86 6.99
N ALA A 59 -15.68 -61.72 8.03
CA ALA A 59 -17.01 -61.09 8.17
C ALA A 59 -17.43 -60.91 9.66
N SER A 60 -18.57 -60.25 9.87
CA SER A 60 -19.52 -60.34 11.03
C SER A 60 -19.18 -59.76 12.43
N ASN A 61 -20.10 -58.89 12.87
CA ASN A 61 -20.42 -58.42 14.23
C ASN A 61 -21.00 -59.60 15.09
N PRO A 62 -21.15 -59.55 16.44
CA PRO A 62 -22.04 -58.56 17.10
C PRO A 62 -21.72 -58.11 18.56
N ALA A 63 -22.47 -57.09 19.02
CA ALA A 63 -22.91 -56.85 20.41
C ALA A 63 -21.87 -56.35 21.47
N VAL A 64 -22.21 -55.55 22.50
CA VAL A 64 -23.42 -54.74 22.82
C VAL A 64 -23.07 -53.57 23.78
N GLU A 65 -23.89 -52.53 23.78
CA GLU A 65 -24.07 -51.43 24.77
C GLU A 65 -23.02 -51.14 25.87
N CYS A 66 -22.45 -49.92 25.87
CA CYS A 66 -22.64 -48.92 26.96
C CYS A 66 -21.83 -47.61 26.78
N GLU A 67 -22.20 -46.71 25.85
CA GLU A 67 -21.65 -45.32 25.89
C GLU A 67 -22.59 -44.19 25.42
N GLY A 68 -23.90 -44.42 25.50
CA GLY A 68 -24.93 -43.43 25.15
C GLY A 68 -25.08 -42.27 26.15
N LYS A 69 -24.01 -41.49 26.45
CA LYS A 69 -24.12 -40.17 27.11
C LYS A 69 -22.88 -39.24 27.14
N ARG A 70 -21.76 -39.51 26.43
CA ARG A 70 -20.58 -38.60 26.41
C ARG A 70 -20.24 -37.91 25.07
N ARG A 71 -20.85 -38.27 23.94
CA ARG A 71 -20.59 -37.64 22.62
C ARG A 71 -21.26 -36.26 22.37
N THR A 72 -21.81 -35.60 23.39
CA THR A 72 -22.78 -34.51 23.18
C THR A 72 -22.30 -33.09 23.53
N VAL A 73 -21.00 -32.90 23.77
CA VAL A 73 -20.37 -31.58 23.99
C VAL A 73 -19.42 -31.22 22.85
N TYR A 74 -18.39 -32.04 22.57
CA TYR A 74 -17.39 -31.71 21.54
C TYR A 74 -18.01 -31.57 20.15
N ASP A 75 -18.88 -32.51 19.74
CA ASP A 75 -19.65 -32.44 18.48
C ASP A 75 -20.70 -31.31 18.46
N ARG A 76 -20.99 -30.67 19.59
CA ARG A 76 -21.91 -29.52 19.67
C ARG A 76 -21.11 -28.22 19.50
N VAL A 77 -20.03 -28.09 20.26
CA VAL A 77 -19.02 -27.02 20.10
C VAL A 77 -18.54 -26.99 18.65
N LEU A 78 -18.05 -28.10 18.07
CA LEU A 78 -17.55 -28.18 16.69
C LEU A 78 -18.55 -27.67 15.64
N ARG A 79 -19.86 -27.94 15.81
CA ARG A 79 -20.92 -27.47 14.90
C ARG A 79 -21.23 -25.97 15.01
N HIS A 80 -20.70 -25.28 16.01
CA HIS A 80 -20.69 -23.81 16.06
C HIS A 80 -19.26 -23.25 15.87
N TYR A 81 -18.22 -24.10 15.98
CA TYR A 81 -16.83 -23.68 16.09
C TYR A 81 -16.26 -23.06 14.81
N SER A 82 -16.61 -23.54 13.62
CA SER A 82 -16.15 -22.89 12.38
C SER A 82 -16.68 -21.46 12.27
N ARG A 83 -17.99 -21.28 12.47
CA ARG A 83 -18.65 -19.96 12.40
C ARG A 83 -18.10 -19.02 13.47
N ILE A 84 -18.15 -19.43 14.74
CA ILE A 84 -17.63 -18.63 15.86
C ILE A 84 -16.14 -18.28 15.69
N ASN A 85 -15.31 -19.16 15.11
CA ASN A 85 -13.91 -18.79 14.81
C ASN A 85 -13.79 -17.80 13.64
N GLU A 86 -14.56 -17.94 12.57
CA GLU A 86 -14.58 -16.98 11.47
C GLU A 86 -15.09 -15.61 11.93
N ASP A 87 -16.11 -15.60 12.79
CA ASP A 87 -16.68 -14.40 13.39
C ASP A 87 -15.70 -13.78 14.42
N LEU A 88 -15.04 -14.57 15.29
CA LEU A 88 -13.90 -14.12 16.11
C LEU A 88 -12.77 -13.56 15.24
N SER A 89 -12.42 -14.20 14.12
CA SER A 89 -11.37 -13.70 13.22
C SER A 89 -11.74 -12.34 12.64
N ARG A 90 -13.01 -12.17 12.26
CA ARG A 90 -13.59 -10.89 11.78
C ARG A 90 -13.77 -9.86 12.90
N ALA A 91 -13.84 -10.27 14.17
CA ALA A 91 -13.85 -9.39 15.34
C ALA A 91 -12.45 -8.94 15.77
N LEU A 92 -11.47 -9.84 15.75
CA LEU A 92 -10.08 -9.61 16.17
C LEU A 92 -9.17 -9.12 15.01
N GLY A 93 -9.75 -8.85 13.83
CA GLY A 93 -9.16 -7.94 12.83
C GLY A 93 -8.79 -8.50 11.47
N ARG A 94 -9.30 -9.66 11.03
CA ARG A 94 -9.03 -10.21 9.67
C ARG A 94 -10.27 -10.62 8.89
N GLY A 95 -10.26 -10.31 7.59
CA GLY A 95 -11.22 -10.86 6.63
C GLY A 95 -10.91 -12.32 6.31
N VAL A 96 -11.97 -13.13 6.11
CA VAL A 96 -11.83 -14.55 5.75
C VAL A 96 -11.52 -14.66 4.26
N GLY A 97 -10.35 -15.24 3.93
CA GLY A 97 -9.98 -15.54 2.55
C GLY A 97 -10.61 -16.85 2.08
N ALA A 98 -11.38 -16.79 1.00
CA ALA A 98 -11.87 -17.96 0.29
C ALA A 98 -11.58 -17.81 -1.21
N PHE A 99 -10.52 -18.47 -1.69
CA PHE A 99 -10.44 -19.07 -3.03
C PHE A 99 -9.21 -19.99 -3.11
N TYR A 100 -9.40 -21.20 -3.63
CA TYR A 100 -8.34 -22.12 -4.04
C TYR A 100 -8.18 -22.02 -5.57
N GLY A 101 -6.96 -21.92 -6.10
CA GLY A 101 -6.72 -22.10 -7.53
C GLY A 101 -5.49 -21.39 -8.11
N SER A 102 -5.01 -21.93 -9.25
CA SER A 102 -4.13 -21.30 -10.26
C SER A 102 -2.79 -20.65 -9.84
N LEU A 103 -1.74 -21.47 -10.02
CA LEU A 103 -0.39 -21.14 -10.55
C LEU A 103 -0.51 -20.22 -11.81
N VAL A 104 0.49 -19.50 -12.35
CA VAL A 104 1.98 -19.44 -12.28
C VAL A 104 2.42 -18.11 -12.99
N PRO A 105 3.70 -17.62 -13.05
CA PRO A 105 4.98 -18.06 -12.48
C PRO A 105 5.76 -17.00 -11.64
N PRO A 106 6.85 -17.40 -10.95
CA PRO A 106 7.79 -16.49 -10.29
C PRO A 106 9.20 -16.45 -10.92
N ASN A 107 9.76 -15.24 -11.11
CA ASN A 107 11.19 -14.89 -11.09
C ASN A 107 11.34 -13.36 -11.36
N HIS A 108 12.33 -12.62 -10.82
CA HIS A 108 13.46 -13.01 -9.96
C HIS A 108 13.46 -12.24 -8.61
N TYR A 109 14.37 -12.64 -7.70
CA TYR A 109 15.18 -11.74 -6.87
C TYR A 109 16.62 -11.78 -7.45
N LEU A 110 17.38 -10.69 -7.54
CA LEU A 110 18.27 -10.22 -6.47
C LEU A 110 18.75 -8.77 -6.73
N SER A 111 18.39 -7.86 -5.84
CA SER A 111 19.25 -6.81 -5.24
C SER A 111 18.44 -6.17 -4.08
N SER A 112 19.05 -5.62 -3.01
CA SER A 112 20.48 -5.37 -2.76
C SER A 112 20.93 -5.83 -1.37
N VAL A 113 21.58 -4.96 -0.58
CA VAL A 113 22.28 -5.26 0.68
C VAL A 113 22.12 -4.05 1.61
N LEU A 114 21.90 -4.33 2.90
CA LEU A 114 21.64 -3.40 4.00
C LEU A 114 22.31 -2.01 3.85
N VAL A 115 21.48 -0.97 3.69
CA VAL A 115 21.81 0.40 4.11
C VAL A 115 21.05 0.71 5.40
N TRP A 116 21.61 0.28 6.54
CA TRP A 116 21.16 0.75 7.85
C TRP A 116 21.97 1.99 8.24
N PHE A 117 21.31 3.14 8.32
CA PHE A 117 21.92 4.33 8.91
C PHE A 117 22.15 4.12 10.41
N VAL A 118 23.39 4.34 10.84
CA VAL A 118 23.68 4.62 12.25
C VAL A 118 23.21 6.04 12.52
N VAL A 119 22.01 6.19 13.09
CA VAL A 119 21.53 7.48 13.58
C VAL A 119 22.36 7.84 14.81
N GLU A 120 23.30 8.78 14.64
CA GLU A 120 24.04 9.35 15.77
C GLU A 120 23.08 9.93 16.82
N GLY A 121 23.40 9.71 18.10
CA GLY A 121 22.49 9.91 19.23
C GLY A 121 21.68 11.20 19.17
N GLY A 122 20.35 11.03 19.06
CA GLY A 122 19.36 12.08 19.17
C GLY A 122 19.19 12.62 20.60
N ARG A 123 18.52 13.76 20.70
CA ARG A 123 18.25 14.47 21.95
C ARG A 123 16.79 14.28 22.33
N TRP A 124 16.54 13.64 23.47
CA TRP A 124 15.22 13.66 24.11
C TRP A 124 14.92 15.06 24.66
N VAL A 125 13.81 15.63 24.22
CA VAL A 125 13.28 16.93 24.66
C VAL A 125 12.01 16.71 25.44
N GLU A 126 11.88 17.33 26.62
CA GLU A 126 10.63 17.36 27.37
C GLU A 126 9.65 18.32 26.67
N VAL A 127 8.43 17.87 26.38
CA VAL A 127 7.45 18.69 25.64
C VAL A 127 6.17 19.03 26.42
N GLY A 128 5.97 18.43 27.60
CA GLY A 128 4.89 18.76 28.53
C GLY A 128 4.32 17.54 29.27
N ASP A 129 3.41 17.78 30.21
CA ASP A 129 2.70 16.72 30.94
C ASP A 129 1.68 16.02 30.03
N ALA A 130 1.60 14.69 30.11
CA ALA A 130 0.75 13.84 29.26
C ALA A 130 -0.74 14.22 29.29
N THR A 131 -1.22 14.69 30.44
CA THR A 131 -2.59 15.17 30.68
C THR A 131 -2.91 16.47 29.95
N SER A 132 -1.91 17.22 29.48
CA SER A 132 -2.09 18.42 28.66
C SER A 132 -2.50 18.09 27.21
N PHE A 133 -2.29 16.86 26.76
CA PHE A 133 -2.52 16.44 25.37
C PHE A 133 -3.77 15.55 25.28
N GLN A 134 -4.87 16.10 24.77
CA GLN A 134 -6.18 15.45 24.67
C GLN A 134 -6.33 14.58 23.42
N PRO A 135 -7.08 13.47 23.48
CA PRO A 135 -7.41 12.66 22.29
C PRO A 135 -8.16 13.46 21.22
N GLY A 136 -7.68 13.36 19.98
CA GLY A 136 -8.24 14.04 18.81
C GLY A 136 -7.79 15.50 18.68
N GLU A 137 -6.63 15.86 19.23
CA GLU A 137 -6.06 17.22 19.17
C GLU A 137 -4.57 17.19 18.76
N VAL A 138 -4.13 18.31 18.17
CA VAL A 138 -2.76 18.55 17.68
C VAL A 138 -2.16 19.78 18.34
N TYR A 139 -0.87 19.71 18.65
CA TYR A 139 -0.13 20.70 19.42
C TYR A 139 1.17 21.07 18.70
N HIS A 140 1.35 22.36 18.41
CA HIS A 140 2.58 22.87 17.80
C HIS A 140 3.59 23.23 18.87
N LEU A 141 4.64 22.42 19.02
CA LEU A 141 5.59 22.52 20.13
C LEU A 141 7.00 22.88 19.60
N PRO A 142 7.61 24.00 20.03
CA PRO A 142 9.00 24.31 19.74
C PRO A 142 9.92 23.38 20.55
N VAL A 143 10.94 22.82 19.92
CA VAL A 143 11.88 21.86 20.55
C VAL A 143 13.33 22.38 20.58
N GLU A 144 13.67 23.29 19.67
CA GLU A 144 14.89 24.12 19.68
C GLU A 144 14.69 25.35 18.79
N GLU A 145 15.65 26.27 18.77
CA GLU A 145 15.56 27.52 18.01
C GLU A 145 15.41 27.24 16.50
N GLY A 146 14.30 27.70 15.91
CA GLY A 146 13.97 27.44 14.51
C GLY A 146 13.34 26.06 14.23
N HIS A 147 13.23 25.16 15.21
CA HIS A 147 12.69 23.80 15.01
C HIS A 147 11.45 23.53 15.88
N SER A 148 10.35 23.12 15.24
CA SER A 148 9.11 22.74 15.91
C SER A 148 8.50 21.46 15.34
N ILE A 149 7.76 20.76 16.20
CA ILE A 149 7.04 19.54 15.89
C ILE A 149 5.54 19.76 15.97
N LEU A 150 4.77 18.91 15.31
CA LEU A 150 3.35 18.70 15.58
C LEU A 150 3.22 17.42 16.42
N LEU A 151 2.90 17.57 17.70
CA LEU A 151 2.54 16.46 18.58
C LEU A 151 1.02 16.24 18.50
N ALA A 152 0.57 15.02 18.26
CA ALA A 152 -0.84 14.65 18.21
C ALA A 152 -1.14 13.52 19.19
N ARG A 153 -2.30 13.53 19.85
CA ARG A 153 -2.83 12.32 20.50
C ARG A 153 -4.03 11.82 19.68
N SER A 154 -3.89 10.63 19.12
CA SER A 154 -4.97 9.95 18.38
C SER A 154 -6.25 9.80 19.22
N ASN A 155 -7.40 9.62 18.56
CA ASN A 155 -8.64 9.25 19.25
C ASN A 155 -8.54 7.88 19.98
N ARG A 156 -7.48 7.11 19.69
CA ARG A 156 -7.10 5.87 20.37
C ARG A 156 -6.15 6.08 21.57
N GLY A 157 -5.88 7.34 21.95
CA GLY A 157 -5.07 7.74 23.11
C GLY A 157 -3.56 7.71 22.91
N ARG A 158 -3.07 7.22 21.77
CA ARG A 158 -1.62 7.11 21.47
C ARG A 158 -1.06 8.42 20.92
N LEU A 159 0.09 8.83 21.45
CA LEU A 159 0.84 10.00 20.98
C LEU A 159 1.71 9.68 19.76
N TYR A 160 1.82 10.67 18.87
CA TYR A 160 2.71 10.69 17.72
C TYR A 160 3.29 12.10 17.54
N ALA A 161 4.49 12.22 16.99
CA ALA A 161 5.10 13.52 16.68
C ALA A 161 5.62 13.53 15.24
N THR A 162 5.31 14.60 14.51
CA THR A 162 5.73 14.81 13.11
C THR A 162 6.31 16.21 12.90
N GLY A 163 6.84 16.49 11.71
CA GLY A 163 7.20 17.86 11.30
C GLY A 163 6.00 18.80 11.36
N SER A 164 6.22 20.05 11.79
CA SER A 164 5.16 21.05 11.97
C SER A 164 4.64 21.70 10.68
N LYS A 165 5.33 21.50 9.55
CA LYS A 165 5.07 22.14 8.26
C LYS A 165 4.70 21.12 7.19
N CYS A 166 3.75 21.48 6.34
CA CYS A 166 3.38 20.78 5.12
C CYS A 166 4.56 20.77 4.13
N THR A 167 4.95 19.60 3.63
CA THR A 167 6.12 19.46 2.74
C THR A 167 5.96 20.12 1.37
N TYR A 168 4.73 20.24 0.85
CA TYR A 168 4.48 20.82 -0.48
C TYR A 168 4.76 22.33 -0.57
N LYS A 169 4.32 23.14 0.42
CA LYS A 169 4.43 24.63 0.40
C LYS A 169 4.71 25.23 1.78
N GLY A 170 5.31 24.48 2.71
CA GLY A 170 5.79 24.98 4.01
C GLY A 170 4.71 25.51 4.99
N CYS A 171 3.42 25.29 4.71
CA CYS A 171 2.32 25.80 5.54
C CYS A 171 2.27 25.10 6.91
N ASP A 172 1.96 25.85 7.97
CA ASP A 172 1.74 25.31 9.32
C ASP A 172 0.60 24.29 9.35
N LEU A 173 0.90 23.07 9.79
CA LEU A 173 -0.10 21.99 9.91
C LEU A 173 -0.98 22.12 11.16
N LYS A 174 -0.55 22.92 12.14
CA LYS A 174 -1.31 23.23 13.37
C LYS A 174 -2.62 23.98 13.08
N ASP A 175 -2.63 24.74 11.99
CA ASP A 175 -3.78 25.54 11.51
C ASP A 175 -4.64 24.71 10.52
N GLY A 176 -4.28 23.44 10.33
CA GLY A 176 -4.95 22.47 9.46
C GLY A 176 -6.06 21.67 10.16
N LEU A 177 -6.57 20.68 9.43
CA LEU A 177 -7.60 19.76 9.92
C LEU A 177 -6.95 18.46 10.40
N PHE A 178 -7.25 18.02 11.63
CA PHE A 178 -6.85 16.72 12.16
C PHE A 178 -8.07 15.84 12.43
N VAL A 179 -8.19 14.72 11.70
CA VAL A 179 -9.25 13.71 11.81
C VAL A 179 -8.74 12.36 11.34
N ASN A 180 -9.27 11.27 11.90
CA ASN A 180 -8.92 9.89 11.55
C ASN A 180 -7.40 9.65 11.52
N ASP A 181 -6.71 10.13 12.55
CA ASP A 181 -5.24 10.10 12.72
C ASP A 181 -4.44 10.68 11.52
N THR A 182 -5.08 11.53 10.72
CA THR A 182 -4.54 12.20 9.54
C THR A 182 -4.52 13.72 9.76
N VAL A 183 -3.42 14.40 9.43
CA VAL A 183 -3.34 15.86 9.42
C VAL A 183 -3.34 16.40 7.99
N THR A 184 -4.22 17.36 7.71
CA THR A 184 -4.50 17.91 6.38
C THR A 184 -4.12 19.40 6.32
N CYS A 185 -3.30 19.77 5.32
CA CYS A 185 -2.82 21.13 5.12
C CYS A 185 -3.97 22.11 4.76
N PRO A 186 -4.19 23.20 5.52
CA PRO A 186 -5.41 24.02 5.42
C PRO A 186 -5.61 24.72 4.07
N LYS A 187 -4.55 24.91 3.29
CA LYS A 187 -4.57 25.70 2.04
C LYS A 187 -4.50 24.88 0.75
N HIS A 188 -4.06 23.63 0.84
CA HIS A 188 -3.67 22.81 -0.31
C HIS A 188 -4.13 21.35 -0.22
N ASP A 189 -4.82 20.96 0.86
CA ASP A 189 -5.30 19.61 1.16
C ASP A 189 -4.27 18.47 1.27
N ALA A 190 -2.97 18.78 1.13
CA ALA A 190 -1.88 17.84 1.38
C ALA A 190 -2.01 17.20 2.77
N ALA A 191 -2.37 15.91 2.80
CA ALA A 191 -2.72 15.19 4.01
C ALA A 191 -1.76 14.03 4.29
N TYR A 192 -1.41 13.88 5.57
CA TYR A 192 -0.36 12.96 6.04
C TYR A 192 -0.89 12.12 7.21
N ASP A 193 -0.62 10.82 7.17
CA ASP A 193 -0.85 9.93 8.31
C ASP A 193 0.10 10.32 9.45
N ILE A 194 -0.43 10.60 10.65
CA ILE A 194 0.37 11.16 11.75
C ILE A 194 1.30 10.13 12.40
N ALA A 195 1.05 8.83 12.19
CA ALA A 195 1.81 7.75 12.80
C ALA A 195 3.05 7.36 11.98
N THR A 196 3.03 7.60 10.67
CA THR A 196 4.05 7.22 9.70
C THR A 196 4.64 8.40 8.92
N GLY A 197 3.99 9.56 8.96
CA GLY A 197 4.34 10.75 8.17
C GLY A 197 4.05 10.63 6.67
N VAL A 198 3.56 9.49 6.19
CA VAL A 198 3.36 9.21 4.77
C VAL A 198 2.20 10.06 4.22
N PRO A 199 2.35 10.70 3.04
CA PRO A 199 1.24 11.42 2.43
C PRO A 199 0.16 10.46 1.94
N VAL A 200 -1.05 10.64 2.47
CA VAL A 200 -2.23 9.82 2.14
C VAL A 200 -3.13 10.48 1.07
N ARG A 201 -3.01 11.81 0.90
CA ARG A 201 -3.73 12.65 -0.06
C ARG A 201 -2.74 13.60 -0.75
N GLY A 202 -3.02 14.06 -1.97
CA GLY A 202 -2.16 15.01 -2.66
C GLY A 202 -2.32 16.44 -2.12
N PRO A 203 -1.50 17.39 -2.58
CA PRO A 203 -0.38 17.27 -3.51
C PRO A 203 0.98 16.88 -2.89
N GLY A 204 1.07 16.62 -1.57
CA GLY A 204 2.36 16.27 -0.93
C GLY A 204 2.96 14.95 -1.45
N LEU A 205 4.12 14.98 -2.13
CA LEU A 205 4.91 13.77 -2.41
C LEU A 205 5.73 13.36 -1.20
N GLU A 206 6.34 14.34 -0.53
CA GLU A 206 7.29 14.11 0.54
C GLU A 206 6.60 13.94 1.90
N GLY A 207 7.05 12.95 2.68
CA GLY A 207 6.45 12.63 3.97
C GLY A 207 6.96 13.54 5.10
N LEU A 208 6.14 13.72 6.14
CA LEU A 208 6.56 14.41 7.36
C LEU A 208 7.60 13.56 8.10
N CYS A 209 8.69 14.19 8.56
CA CYS A 209 9.63 13.52 9.46
C CYS A 209 8.91 13.13 10.76
N THR A 210 8.88 11.83 11.08
CA THR A 210 8.33 11.30 12.34
C THR A 210 9.38 11.27 13.44
N TYR A 211 9.01 11.68 14.65
CA TYR A 211 9.87 11.64 15.84
C TYR A 211 9.38 10.57 16.82
N ARG A 212 10.30 9.97 17.59
CA ARG A 212 9.92 8.98 18.61
C ARG A 212 9.35 9.72 19.82
N VAL A 213 8.16 9.32 20.27
CA VAL A 213 7.51 9.88 21.46
C VAL A 213 7.52 8.84 22.58
N GLU A 214 7.85 9.28 23.80
CA GLU A 214 7.83 8.48 25.02
C GLU A 214 7.01 9.19 26.09
N GLU A 215 5.96 8.54 26.60
CA GLU A 215 5.23 8.97 27.80
C GLU A 215 5.86 8.25 29.01
N ARG A 216 6.50 9.00 29.91
CA ARG A 216 7.29 8.46 31.02
C ARG A 216 6.50 8.33 32.32
N ARG A 217 7.06 7.57 33.27
CA ARG A 217 6.42 7.20 34.56
C ARG A 217 6.19 8.37 35.52
N ASP A 218 6.80 9.52 35.26
CA ASP A 218 6.56 10.80 35.92
C ASP A 218 5.33 11.55 35.36
N GLY A 219 4.68 11.01 34.34
CA GLY A 219 3.54 11.62 33.66
C GLY A 219 3.93 12.58 32.53
N LYS A 220 5.21 12.66 32.16
CA LYS A 220 5.72 13.60 31.16
C LYS A 220 5.92 12.97 29.79
N VAL A 221 5.76 13.79 28.75
CA VAL A 221 6.03 13.41 27.36
C VAL A 221 7.39 13.91 26.93
N TYR A 222 8.17 13.03 26.33
CA TYR A 222 9.46 13.32 25.72
C TYR A 222 9.44 12.96 24.23
N VAL A 223 10.14 13.76 23.43
CA VAL A 223 10.29 13.53 21.99
C VAL A 223 11.77 13.48 21.63
N ASP A 224 12.18 12.46 20.87
CA ASP A 224 13.56 12.27 20.41
C ASP A 224 13.80 13.00 19.08
N ILE A 225 14.69 13.99 19.10
CA ILE A 225 15.10 14.78 17.93
C ILE A 225 16.46 14.25 17.44
N PRO A 226 16.53 13.52 16.31
CA PRO A 226 17.78 12.97 15.79
C PRO A 226 18.64 14.04 15.10
N LYS A 227 19.97 13.92 15.18
CA LYS A 227 20.91 14.87 14.53
C LYS A 227 20.83 14.90 13.00
N LYS A 228 20.35 13.82 12.40
CA LYS A 228 20.15 13.66 10.95
C LYS A 228 18.81 12.99 10.73
N GLN A 229 18.02 13.53 9.81
CA GLN A 229 16.72 13.01 9.44
C GLN A 229 16.88 12.20 8.15
N ASP A 230 16.75 10.88 8.24
CA ASP A 230 16.69 10.02 7.07
C ASP A 230 15.23 9.90 6.62
N MET A 231 14.93 10.48 5.46
CA MET A 231 13.60 10.45 4.89
C MET A 231 13.43 9.18 4.06
N TRP A 232 12.41 8.40 4.42
CA TRP A 232 11.88 7.19 3.77
C TRP A 232 12.59 5.86 4.03
N VAL A 233 11.76 4.81 4.09
CA VAL A 233 12.15 3.40 4.11
C VAL A 233 12.29 2.90 2.67
N GLN A 234 13.35 2.14 2.39
CA GLN A 234 13.65 1.65 1.04
C GLN A 234 12.91 0.35 0.70
N GLY A 235 12.44 0.25 -0.54
CA GLY A 235 12.36 -1.02 -1.27
C GLY A 235 13.53 -1.11 -2.23
N GLU A 236 14.21 -2.25 -2.27
CA GLU A 236 15.39 -2.45 -3.13
C GLU A 236 14.96 -2.91 -4.54
N THR A 237 15.49 -2.26 -5.59
CA THR A 237 15.22 -2.65 -6.97
C THR A 237 15.87 -3.99 -7.30
N VAL A 238 15.20 -4.81 -8.11
CA VAL A 238 15.68 -6.14 -8.52
C VAL A 238 15.97 -6.15 -10.01
N ALA A 239 17.18 -6.58 -10.40
CA ALA A 239 17.68 -6.47 -11.77
C ALA A 239 16.93 -7.27 -12.87
N MET A 240 15.97 -8.13 -12.51
CA MET A 240 15.28 -9.06 -13.42
C MET A 240 13.81 -9.27 -13.02
N ALA A 241 12.95 -8.28 -13.22
CA ALA A 241 11.52 -8.39 -12.97
C ALA A 241 10.69 -7.53 -13.95
N LYS A 242 9.37 -7.73 -13.92
CA LYS A 242 8.31 -7.14 -14.77
C LYS A 242 8.51 -5.65 -15.09
N LEU A 243 7.95 -5.21 -16.23
CA LEU A 243 8.04 -3.82 -16.70
C LEU A 243 6.69 -3.10 -16.53
N PHE A 244 6.68 -2.01 -15.77
CA PHE A 244 5.58 -1.04 -15.75
C PHE A 244 5.97 0.21 -16.56
N ALA A 245 5.23 0.47 -17.63
CA ALA A 245 5.38 1.67 -18.44
C ALA A 245 4.49 2.79 -17.88
N ILE A 246 4.95 4.04 -17.94
CA ILE A 246 4.14 5.22 -17.65
C ILE A 246 4.28 6.21 -18.79
N VAL A 247 3.16 6.55 -19.42
CA VAL A 247 3.11 7.52 -20.53
C VAL A 247 2.76 8.88 -19.97
N GLY A 248 3.63 9.88 -20.17
CA GLY A 248 3.52 11.23 -19.64
C GLY A 248 4.45 11.51 -18.46
N GLY A 249 4.86 12.78 -18.30
CA GLY A 249 5.70 13.28 -17.20
C GLY A 249 4.97 14.17 -16.19
N GLY A 250 3.65 14.06 -16.10
CA GLY A 250 2.82 14.91 -15.22
C GLY A 250 2.76 14.46 -13.75
N ALA A 251 1.95 15.17 -12.96
CA ALA A 251 1.74 14.90 -11.52
C ALA A 251 1.35 13.45 -11.21
N ALA A 252 0.45 12.88 -12.03
CA ALA A 252 -0.01 11.50 -11.93
C ALA A 252 1.12 10.48 -12.21
N ALA A 253 2.00 10.78 -13.16
CA ALA A 253 3.13 9.92 -13.49
C ALA A 253 4.19 9.92 -12.38
N ALA A 254 4.53 11.13 -11.86
CA ALA A 254 5.46 11.28 -10.75
C ALA A 254 4.95 10.58 -9.48
N SER A 255 3.69 10.81 -9.09
CA SER A 255 3.12 10.17 -7.90
C SER A 255 2.92 8.66 -8.06
N ALA A 256 2.69 8.17 -9.29
CA ALA A 256 2.62 6.75 -9.57
C ALA A 256 3.99 6.07 -9.48
N CYS A 257 5.03 6.60 -10.12
CA CYS A 257 6.42 6.13 -10.00
C CYS A 257 6.84 5.99 -8.53
N GLU A 258 6.57 7.04 -7.75
CA GLU A 258 6.93 7.13 -6.34
C GLU A 258 6.10 6.15 -5.48
N ALA A 259 4.78 6.07 -5.71
CA ALA A 259 3.90 5.13 -4.99
C ALA A 259 4.14 3.66 -5.35
N MET A 260 4.55 3.33 -6.58
CA MET A 260 4.96 1.96 -6.94
C MET A 260 6.13 1.50 -6.05
N ARG A 261 7.12 2.37 -5.83
CA ARG A 261 8.25 2.07 -4.94
C ARG A 261 7.84 2.02 -3.47
N GLN A 262 6.94 2.90 -2.99
CA GLN A 262 6.34 2.80 -1.65
C GLN A 262 5.62 1.46 -1.42
N ASN A 263 4.87 0.98 -2.41
CA ASN A 263 4.13 -0.28 -2.36
C ASN A 263 5.03 -1.52 -2.49
N GLY A 264 6.35 -1.35 -2.59
CA GLY A 264 7.32 -2.44 -2.67
C GLY A 264 7.50 -3.05 -4.06
N TYR A 265 7.11 -2.34 -5.13
CA TYR A 265 7.41 -2.78 -6.49
C TYR A 265 8.91 -2.71 -6.77
N THR A 266 9.54 -3.84 -7.07
CA THR A 266 10.98 -3.95 -7.32
C THR A 266 11.34 -4.02 -8.81
N GLY A 267 10.35 -4.14 -9.70
CA GLY A 267 10.52 -4.27 -11.16
C GLY A 267 10.91 -2.98 -11.89
N ARG A 268 11.09 -3.09 -13.20
CA ARG A 268 11.48 -1.97 -14.07
C ARG A 268 10.31 -0.99 -14.20
N ILE A 269 10.59 0.31 -14.03
CA ILE A 269 9.65 1.41 -14.30
C ILE A 269 10.27 2.27 -15.39
N VAL A 270 9.53 2.50 -16.47
CA VAL A 270 9.94 3.40 -17.56
C VAL A 270 8.87 4.48 -17.75
N MET A 271 9.20 5.71 -17.38
CA MET A 271 8.37 6.89 -17.59
C MET A 271 8.80 7.59 -18.89
N VAL A 272 7.88 7.81 -19.81
CA VAL A 272 8.15 8.41 -21.13
C VAL A 272 7.48 9.76 -21.21
N THR A 273 8.25 10.84 -21.41
CA THR A 273 7.74 12.20 -21.52
C THR A 273 8.34 12.94 -22.72
N ARG A 274 7.46 13.61 -23.47
CA ARG A 274 7.83 14.43 -24.64
C ARG A 274 8.53 15.74 -24.29
N GLU A 275 8.43 16.18 -23.04
CA GLU A 275 9.11 17.37 -22.53
C GLU A 275 10.60 17.10 -22.26
N ALA A 276 11.44 18.12 -22.37
CA ALA A 276 12.87 18.02 -22.04
C ALA A 276 13.16 17.88 -20.53
N HIS A 277 12.12 17.97 -19.70
CA HIS A 277 12.19 18.13 -18.24
C HIS A 277 11.72 16.91 -17.47
N LEU A 278 12.32 16.69 -16.29
CA LEU A 278 11.76 15.80 -15.26
C LEU A 278 10.44 16.40 -14.72
N PRO A 279 9.49 15.58 -14.20
CA PRO A 279 8.22 16.08 -13.69
C PRO A 279 8.34 17.27 -12.73
N TYR A 280 7.57 18.32 -13.00
CA TYR A 280 7.67 19.63 -12.34
C TYR A 280 6.30 20.23 -12.00
N ASP A 281 6.26 21.16 -11.05
CA ASP A 281 5.05 21.78 -10.49
C ASP A 281 4.39 22.77 -11.47
N ARG A 282 3.70 22.26 -12.52
CA ARG A 282 2.98 23.07 -13.52
C ARG A 282 2.10 24.19 -12.91
N PRO A 283 1.39 24.00 -11.77
CA PRO A 283 0.61 25.05 -11.14
C PRO A 283 1.36 26.36 -10.80
N GLU A 284 2.70 26.37 -10.75
CA GLU A 284 3.46 27.61 -10.60
C GLU A 284 3.52 28.44 -11.88
N LEU A 285 3.50 27.82 -13.07
CA LEU A 285 3.69 28.50 -14.36
C LEU A 285 2.68 29.62 -14.62
N SER A 286 1.41 29.38 -14.27
CA SER A 286 0.30 30.34 -14.41
C SER A 286 0.26 31.39 -13.31
N LYS A 287 0.89 31.12 -12.15
CA LYS A 287 0.96 32.04 -11.01
C LYS A 287 2.15 32.99 -11.12
N ARG A 288 3.26 32.50 -11.68
CA ARG A 288 4.54 33.21 -11.83
C ARG A 288 5.22 32.69 -13.09
N LEU A 289 5.38 33.56 -14.09
CA LEU A 289 6.11 33.22 -15.32
C LEU A 289 7.62 33.12 -15.08
N ASP A 290 8.17 33.94 -14.18
CA ASP A 290 9.62 34.09 -14.02
C ASP A 290 10.35 32.77 -13.62
N PRO A 291 9.80 31.90 -12.73
CA PRO A 291 10.34 30.56 -12.45
C PRO A 291 10.47 29.62 -13.67
N ALA A 292 9.70 29.83 -14.74
CA ALA A 292 9.79 29.00 -15.94
C ALA A 292 11.14 29.13 -16.66
N ARG A 293 11.89 30.22 -16.43
CA ARG A 293 13.27 30.38 -16.94
C ARG A 293 14.29 29.50 -16.22
N GLU A 294 13.94 28.88 -15.08
CA GLU A 294 14.75 27.85 -14.41
C GLU A 294 13.89 26.65 -14.00
N PRO A 295 13.41 25.81 -14.96
CA PRO A 295 12.46 24.72 -14.71
C PRO A 295 12.95 23.69 -13.68
N THR A 296 14.27 23.54 -13.55
CA THR A 296 14.92 22.68 -12.55
C THR A 296 14.57 23.05 -11.11
N ARG A 297 14.17 24.29 -10.83
CA ARG A 297 13.66 24.72 -9.51
C ARG A 297 12.21 24.32 -9.25
N LEU A 298 11.48 23.94 -10.30
CA LEU A 298 10.08 23.46 -10.22
C LEU A 298 10.01 21.92 -10.20
N TYR A 299 11.12 21.22 -10.41
CA TYR A 299 11.18 19.74 -10.42
C TYR A 299 10.65 19.16 -9.10
N LEU A 300 9.67 18.26 -9.20
CA LEU A 300 9.05 17.58 -8.06
C LEU A 300 10.04 16.66 -7.35
N ARG A 301 10.97 16.09 -8.11
CA ARG A 301 12.09 15.24 -7.67
C ARG A 301 13.30 15.51 -8.58
N ASN A 302 14.51 15.52 -8.03
CA ASN A 302 15.74 15.71 -8.79
C ASN A 302 16.18 14.40 -9.50
N THR A 303 17.20 14.46 -10.35
CA THR A 303 17.72 13.27 -11.08
C THR A 303 18.17 12.18 -10.11
N GLU A 304 18.85 12.55 -9.03
CA GLU A 304 19.36 11.64 -8.00
C GLU A 304 18.27 10.75 -7.39
N PHE A 305 17.04 11.26 -7.24
CA PHE A 305 15.89 10.48 -6.78
C PHE A 305 15.53 9.35 -7.77
N TYR A 306 15.40 9.67 -9.06
CA TYR A 306 15.01 8.70 -10.08
C TYR A 306 16.10 7.63 -10.27
N GLU A 307 17.37 8.04 -10.22
CA GLU A 307 18.54 7.14 -10.23
C GLU A 307 18.55 6.23 -8.99
N LYS A 308 18.44 6.80 -7.78
CA LYS A 308 18.44 6.08 -6.49
C LYS A 308 17.36 5.01 -6.41
N TYR A 309 16.19 5.26 -7.01
CA TYR A 309 15.06 4.32 -6.99
C TYR A 309 14.87 3.55 -8.31
N GLY A 310 15.84 3.60 -9.23
CA GLY A 310 15.82 2.86 -10.49
C GLY A 310 14.55 3.08 -11.31
N ILE A 311 14.18 4.35 -11.52
CA ILE A 311 13.07 4.78 -12.37
C ILE A 311 13.70 5.38 -13.63
N GLU A 312 13.51 4.74 -14.77
CA GLU A 312 14.01 5.26 -16.05
C GLU A 312 13.08 6.37 -16.53
N VAL A 313 13.65 7.52 -16.91
CA VAL A 313 12.90 8.67 -17.42
C VAL A 313 13.41 9.03 -18.81
N LEU A 314 12.60 8.74 -19.83
CA LEU A 314 12.87 9.08 -21.22
C LEU A 314 12.25 10.45 -21.50
N THR A 315 13.03 11.53 -21.34
CA THR A 315 12.66 12.88 -21.74
C THR A 315 12.77 13.07 -23.26
N SER A 316 12.17 14.15 -23.77
CA SER A 316 12.13 14.49 -25.21
C SER A 316 11.67 13.32 -26.11
N SER A 317 10.79 12.48 -25.59
CA SER A 317 10.37 11.21 -26.19
C SER A 317 8.83 11.08 -26.19
N THR A 318 8.24 10.95 -27.38
CA THR A 318 6.79 10.92 -27.55
C THR A 318 6.29 9.49 -27.74
N VAL A 319 5.26 9.08 -27.01
CA VAL A 319 4.54 7.83 -27.31
C VAL A 319 3.56 8.11 -28.45
N VAL A 320 3.73 7.41 -29.56
CA VAL A 320 2.95 7.61 -30.81
C VAL A 320 1.97 6.47 -31.11
N ASN A 321 2.01 5.39 -30.34
CA ASN A 321 1.03 4.30 -30.37
C ASN A 321 1.08 3.50 -29.05
N VAL A 322 -0.08 3.03 -28.59
CA VAL A 322 -0.24 2.09 -27.48
C VAL A 322 -1.07 0.91 -28.00
N ASP A 323 -0.44 -0.25 -28.18
CA ASP A 323 -1.15 -1.49 -28.48
C ASP A 323 -1.68 -2.10 -27.17
N THR A 324 -2.98 -1.97 -26.99
CA THR A 324 -3.73 -2.46 -25.81
C THR A 324 -3.91 -3.98 -25.79
N LYS A 325 -3.67 -4.67 -26.92
CA LYS A 325 -3.77 -6.13 -27.06
C LYS A 325 -2.40 -6.80 -27.10
N GLY A 326 -1.45 -6.23 -27.86
CA GLY A 326 -0.05 -6.65 -27.89
C GLY A 326 0.75 -6.27 -26.62
N LYS A 327 0.20 -5.37 -25.79
CA LYS A 327 0.82 -4.84 -24.56
C LYS A 327 2.18 -4.19 -24.82
N ASN A 328 2.25 -3.31 -25.81
CA ASN A 328 3.43 -2.49 -26.09
C ASN A 328 3.11 -1.01 -26.35
N ILE A 329 4.13 -0.17 -26.25
CA ILE A 329 4.09 1.23 -26.67
C ILE A 329 5.18 1.52 -27.70
N THR A 330 4.83 2.29 -28.73
CA THR A 330 5.78 2.81 -29.73
C THR A 330 6.26 4.18 -29.27
N ILE A 331 7.57 4.32 -29.06
CA ILE A 331 8.20 5.55 -28.59
C ILE A 331 9.00 6.15 -29.74
N GLU A 332 8.69 7.39 -30.11
CA GLU A 332 9.52 8.22 -30.98
C GLU A 332 10.43 9.08 -30.11
N GLY A 333 11.72 8.74 -30.06
CA GLY A 333 12.72 9.45 -29.27
C GLY A 333 13.29 10.68 -29.99
N PRO A 334 14.27 11.35 -29.36
CA PRO A 334 15.01 12.44 -29.99
C PRO A 334 15.52 12.05 -31.39
N GLN A 335 15.49 13.01 -32.33
CA GLN A 335 15.83 12.81 -33.74
C GLN A 335 14.86 11.89 -34.53
N GLY A 336 13.67 11.59 -33.99
CA GLY A 336 12.63 10.83 -34.70
C GLY A 336 12.87 9.31 -34.75
N VAL A 337 13.81 8.80 -33.95
CA VAL A 337 14.13 7.36 -33.90
C VAL A 337 13.01 6.63 -33.15
N ARG A 338 12.29 5.75 -33.86
CA ARG A 338 11.23 4.93 -33.26
C ARG A 338 11.77 3.65 -32.63
N SER A 339 11.29 3.35 -31.42
CA SER A 339 11.51 2.09 -30.71
C SER A 339 10.18 1.52 -30.20
N GLN A 340 10.18 0.26 -29.77
CA GLN A 340 9.05 -0.39 -29.12
C GLN A 340 9.42 -0.73 -27.67
N LEU A 341 8.45 -0.69 -26.77
CA LEU A 341 8.60 -1.09 -25.38
C LEU A 341 7.40 -1.93 -24.96
N ASP A 342 7.61 -3.24 -24.82
CA ASP A 342 6.62 -4.18 -24.28
C ASP A 342 6.47 -3.99 -22.76
N TYR A 343 5.25 -4.15 -22.22
CA TYR A 343 4.93 -3.90 -20.81
C TYR A 343 4.08 -5.01 -20.17
N ASP A 344 4.26 -5.24 -18.86
CA ASP A 344 3.32 -6.03 -18.05
C ASP A 344 2.07 -5.20 -17.70
N LYS A 345 2.27 -3.92 -17.37
CA LYS A 345 1.21 -2.91 -17.20
C LYS A 345 1.67 -1.53 -17.69
N CYS A 346 0.73 -0.72 -18.17
CA CYS A 346 0.92 0.64 -18.62
C CYS A 346 -0.01 1.59 -17.86
N LEU A 347 0.52 2.68 -17.30
CA LEU A 347 -0.25 3.82 -16.84
C LEU A 347 -0.25 4.91 -17.91
N TYR A 348 -1.41 5.19 -18.48
CA TYR A 348 -1.61 6.29 -19.42
C TYR A 348 -1.92 7.59 -18.67
N ALA A 349 -0.88 8.39 -18.44
CA ALA A 349 -0.92 9.66 -17.71
C ALA A 349 -0.50 10.84 -18.61
N ALA A 350 -0.81 10.75 -19.92
CA ALA A 350 -0.41 11.71 -20.95
C ALA A 350 -1.00 13.12 -20.75
N GLY A 351 -2.03 13.24 -19.89
CA GLY A 351 -2.67 14.49 -19.54
C GLY A 351 -3.49 15.08 -20.70
N ALA A 352 -3.33 16.38 -20.89
CA ALA A 352 -4.08 17.20 -21.84
C ALA A 352 -3.19 18.30 -22.46
N ASP A 353 -3.63 18.90 -23.55
CA ASP A 353 -3.02 20.07 -24.19
C ASP A 353 -4.02 21.24 -24.33
N PRO A 354 -3.56 22.49 -24.46
CA PRO A 354 -4.44 23.64 -24.61
C PRO A 354 -5.31 23.52 -25.87
N VAL A 355 -6.59 23.87 -25.75
CA VAL A 355 -7.49 23.98 -26.91
C VAL A 355 -7.01 25.14 -27.80
N VAL A 356 -6.68 24.82 -29.05
CA VAL A 356 -6.39 25.81 -30.10
C VAL A 356 -7.72 26.19 -30.77
N PRO A 357 -8.15 27.47 -30.73
CA PRO A 357 -9.39 27.89 -31.37
C PRO A 357 -9.24 27.93 -32.89
N ASP A 358 -10.29 27.51 -33.60
CA ASP A 358 -10.40 27.55 -35.07
C ASP A 358 -10.61 28.99 -35.57
N ILE A 359 -9.52 29.77 -35.52
CA ILE A 359 -9.43 31.17 -35.91
C ILE A 359 -8.14 31.32 -36.73
N LEU A 360 -8.24 31.95 -37.91
CA LEU A 360 -7.06 32.23 -38.74
C LEU A 360 -6.07 33.12 -37.96
N GLY A 361 -4.86 32.60 -37.75
CA GLY A 361 -3.80 33.25 -36.96
C GLY A 361 -3.64 32.76 -35.52
N SER A 362 -4.38 31.73 -35.08
CA SER A 362 -4.13 31.03 -33.81
C SER A 362 -2.71 30.44 -33.68
N ASP A 363 -1.99 30.31 -34.79
CA ASP A 363 -0.63 29.77 -34.93
C ASP A 363 0.48 30.84 -35.03
N ALA A 364 0.13 32.13 -35.00
CA ALA A 364 1.07 33.24 -35.16
C ALA A 364 2.08 33.37 -33.99
N ASP A 365 3.29 33.87 -34.29
CA ASP A 365 4.45 33.91 -33.36
C ASP A 365 4.19 34.61 -32.02
N ASN A 366 3.25 35.55 -31.96
CA ASN A 366 2.87 36.30 -30.76
C ASN A 366 1.51 35.86 -30.17
N VAL A 367 0.96 34.74 -30.63
CA VAL A 367 -0.18 34.03 -30.02
C VAL A 367 0.35 32.87 -29.20
N HIS A 368 0.12 32.92 -27.89
CA HIS A 368 0.69 31.96 -26.94
C HIS A 368 -0.39 31.15 -26.24
N TYR A 369 -0.07 29.88 -25.99
CA TYR A 369 -0.83 28.98 -25.13
C TYR A 369 0.03 28.71 -23.90
N LEU A 370 -0.59 28.40 -22.76
CA LEU A 370 0.16 28.01 -21.56
C LEU A 370 -0.07 26.55 -21.18
N ARG A 371 0.95 25.71 -21.39
CA ARG A 371 1.02 24.38 -20.79
C ARG A 371 2.37 24.07 -20.16
N THR A 372 3.47 24.33 -20.85
CA THR A 372 4.83 23.92 -20.45
C THR A 372 5.69 25.06 -19.89
N ALA A 373 6.87 24.73 -19.37
CA ALA A 373 7.84 25.74 -18.93
C ALA A 373 8.42 26.54 -20.11
N GLU A 374 8.57 25.90 -21.28
CA GLU A 374 8.92 26.54 -22.54
C GLU A 374 7.83 27.53 -22.98
N ASP A 375 6.55 27.20 -22.83
CA ASP A 375 5.42 28.11 -23.09
C ASP A 375 5.46 29.36 -22.18
N ALA A 376 5.56 29.14 -20.86
CA ALA A 376 5.64 30.23 -19.90
C ALA A 376 6.87 31.12 -20.13
N THR A 377 7.98 30.55 -20.60
CA THR A 377 9.17 31.29 -21.02
C THR A 377 8.92 32.11 -22.29
N ARG A 378 8.29 31.54 -23.33
CA ARG A 378 7.89 32.27 -24.55
C ARG A 378 6.98 33.46 -24.23
N ILE A 379 6.00 33.27 -23.35
CA ILE A 379 5.13 34.35 -22.86
C ILE A 379 5.96 35.41 -22.14
N ALA A 380 6.80 35.03 -21.17
CA ALA A 380 7.67 35.96 -20.44
C ALA A 380 8.63 36.76 -21.34
N ASP A 381 9.11 36.14 -22.42
CA ASP A 381 10.09 36.69 -23.34
C ASP A 381 9.46 37.53 -24.46
N SER A 382 8.15 37.43 -24.71
CA SER A 382 7.41 38.30 -25.65
C SER A 382 6.97 39.65 -25.04
N LEU A 383 6.77 39.71 -23.72
CA LEU A 383 6.18 40.87 -23.03
C LEU A 383 7.18 42.02 -22.80
N ARG A 384 6.77 43.26 -23.07
CA ARG A 384 7.50 44.49 -22.72
C ARG A 384 6.55 45.52 -22.09
N VAL A 385 7.09 46.44 -21.28
CA VAL A 385 6.31 47.55 -20.72
C VAL A 385 5.68 48.37 -21.85
N GLY A 386 4.37 48.62 -21.76
CA GLY A 386 3.58 49.29 -22.77
C GLY A 386 2.91 48.38 -23.82
N HIS A 387 3.21 47.07 -23.84
CA HIS A 387 2.50 46.13 -24.72
C HIS A 387 1.02 46.01 -24.34
N LYS A 388 0.19 45.87 -25.36
CA LYS A 388 -1.22 45.48 -25.29
C LYS A 388 -1.33 43.97 -25.31
N VAL A 389 -1.86 43.41 -24.23
CA VAL A 389 -1.98 41.96 -24.05
C VAL A 389 -3.46 41.58 -24.08
N LEU A 390 -3.81 40.72 -25.03
CA LEU A 390 -5.13 40.10 -25.09
C LEU A 390 -5.08 38.72 -24.43
N ILE A 391 -5.94 38.49 -23.45
CA ILE A 391 -6.17 37.17 -22.87
C ILE A 391 -7.51 36.64 -23.37
N ILE A 392 -7.52 35.48 -24.03
CA ILE A 392 -8.73 34.83 -24.54
C ILE A 392 -9.12 33.71 -23.58
N GLY A 393 -10.24 33.88 -22.87
CA GLY A 393 -10.80 32.93 -21.91
C GLY A 393 -11.27 33.59 -20.61
N SER A 394 -12.33 33.03 -20.02
CA SER A 394 -12.90 33.42 -18.72
C SER A 394 -12.55 32.46 -17.56
N GLY A 395 -11.79 31.39 -17.85
CA GLY A 395 -11.45 30.30 -16.93
C GLY A 395 -10.23 30.55 -16.04
N PHE A 396 -9.87 29.56 -15.21
CA PHE A 396 -8.81 29.73 -14.21
C PHE A 396 -7.45 30.09 -14.80
N ILE A 397 -6.96 29.43 -15.86
CA ILE A 397 -5.65 29.75 -16.47
C ILE A 397 -5.60 31.19 -17.00
N ALA A 398 -6.65 31.63 -17.70
CA ALA A 398 -6.76 33.01 -18.19
C ALA A 398 -6.75 34.03 -17.02
N MET A 399 -7.43 33.73 -15.92
CA MET A 399 -7.50 34.61 -14.75
C MET A 399 -6.22 34.58 -13.89
N GLU A 400 -5.56 33.42 -13.75
CA GLU A 400 -4.24 33.33 -13.11
C GLU A 400 -3.21 34.11 -13.92
N MET A 401 -3.24 34.02 -15.25
CA MET A 401 -2.40 34.82 -16.15
C MET A 401 -2.67 36.32 -16.04
N ALA A 402 -3.94 36.75 -15.97
CA ALA A 402 -4.27 38.14 -15.69
C ALA A 402 -3.68 38.60 -14.34
N SER A 403 -3.74 37.75 -13.30
CA SER A 403 -3.14 38.04 -11.99
C SER A 403 -1.61 38.03 -12.00
N ALA A 404 -0.95 37.15 -12.76
CA ALA A 404 0.51 37.06 -12.83
C ALA A 404 1.16 38.20 -13.64
N LEU A 405 0.34 38.92 -14.41
CA LEU A 405 0.73 40.10 -15.19
C LEU A 405 0.34 41.43 -14.52
N GLU A 406 -0.31 41.41 -13.35
CA GLU A 406 -0.65 42.63 -12.61
C GLU A 406 0.60 43.47 -12.30
N ASN A 407 0.44 44.80 -12.36
CA ASN A 407 1.52 45.77 -12.11
C ASN A 407 2.78 45.67 -13.01
N LYS A 408 2.85 44.79 -14.01
CA LYS A 408 3.98 44.68 -14.97
C LYS A 408 4.02 45.79 -16.04
N GLY A 409 3.15 46.81 -15.96
CA GLY A 409 3.14 47.94 -16.89
C GLY A 409 2.58 47.60 -18.28
N LEU A 410 1.59 46.71 -18.35
CA LEU A 410 0.94 46.21 -19.56
C LEU A 410 -0.49 46.77 -19.67
N ASP A 411 -1.00 46.90 -20.89
CA ASP A 411 -2.40 47.26 -21.18
C ASP A 411 -3.18 45.96 -21.44
N ILE A 412 -3.96 45.48 -20.46
CA ILE A 412 -4.50 44.11 -20.46
C ILE A 412 -6.00 44.09 -20.76
N ALA A 413 -6.36 43.41 -21.85
CA ALA A 413 -7.71 43.09 -22.29
C ALA A 413 -7.99 41.60 -22.06
N ILE A 414 -9.20 41.24 -21.62
CA ILE A 414 -9.62 39.85 -21.39
C ILE A 414 -10.98 39.62 -22.05
N VAL A 415 -11.11 38.63 -22.94
CA VAL A 415 -12.33 38.31 -23.70
C VAL A 415 -12.88 36.94 -23.27
N GLY A 416 -14.20 36.80 -23.12
CA GLY A 416 -14.81 35.49 -22.85
C GLY A 416 -16.34 35.43 -22.93
N HIS A 417 -16.84 34.22 -23.22
CA HIS A 417 -18.26 33.91 -23.34
C HIS A 417 -19.09 34.28 -22.10
N ASP A 418 -18.53 34.12 -20.89
CA ASP A 418 -19.23 34.45 -19.65
C ASP A 418 -19.43 35.96 -19.49
N ARG A 419 -20.56 36.37 -18.89
CA ARG A 419 -20.81 37.76 -18.48
C ARG A 419 -19.76 38.31 -17.51
N ARG A 420 -19.12 37.45 -16.72
CA ARG A 420 -18.03 37.76 -15.78
C ARG A 420 -17.02 36.61 -15.76
N PRO A 421 -15.73 36.86 -15.48
CA PRO A 421 -14.76 35.77 -15.32
C PRO A 421 -15.23 34.78 -14.26
N LEU A 422 -15.04 33.48 -14.53
CA LEU A 422 -15.44 32.36 -13.68
C LEU A 422 -16.96 32.27 -13.38
N GLU A 423 -17.85 32.97 -14.09
CA GLU A 423 -19.29 32.98 -13.78
C GLU A 423 -19.93 31.59 -13.88
N ARG A 424 -19.68 30.83 -14.95
CA ARG A 424 -20.12 29.43 -15.10
C ARG A 424 -19.64 28.50 -13.97
N ILE A 425 -18.41 28.67 -13.50
CA ILE A 425 -17.76 27.75 -12.53
C ILE A 425 -18.15 28.06 -11.08
N LEU A 426 -18.12 29.34 -10.69
CA LEU A 426 -18.29 29.78 -9.29
C LEU A 426 -19.65 30.46 -9.02
N GLY A 427 -20.47 30.63 -10.05
CA GLY A 427 -21.79 31.22 -9.93
C GLY A 427 -21.79 32.75 -9.82
N ARG A 428 -22.92 33.34 -10.26
CA ARG A 428 -23.20 34.79 -10.30
C ARG A 428 -23.00 35.59 -9.01
N LYS A 429 -22.84 34.93 -7.86
CA LYS A 429 -22.57 35.56 -6.56
C LYS A 429 -21.06 35.68 -6.31
N VAL A 430 -20.31 34.59 -6.47
CA VAL A 430 -18.86 34.54 -6.20
C VAL A 430 -18.07 35.22 -7.32
N ALA A 431 -18.43 35.03 -8.60
CA ALA A 431 -17.69 35.58 -9.74
C ALA A 431 -17.51 37.12 -9.71
N ARG A 432 -18.43 37.84 -9.06
CA ARG A 432 -18.33 39.31 -8.85
C ARG A 432 -17.06 39.71 -8.08
N PHE A 433 -16.60 38.86 -7.18
CA PHE A 433 -15.41 39.06 -6.36
C PHE A 433 -14.14 39.21 -7.20
N PHE A 434 -14.02 38.42 -8.26
CA PHE A 434 -12.88 38.44 -9.17
C PHE A 434 -13.02 39.53 -10.25
N SER A 435 -14.25 39.91 -10.63
CA SER A 435 -14.47 41.12 -11.46
C SER A 435 -13.83 42.37 -10.83
N ALA A 436 -14.06 42.57 -9.53
CA ALA A 436 -13.50 43.69 -8.77
C ALA A 436 -11.95 43.69 -8.70
N GLY A 437 -11.31 42.53 -8.89
CA GLY A 437 -9.83 42.43 -8.98
C GLY A 437 -9.29 42.97 -10.31
N LEU A 438 -9.99 42.71 -11.41
CA LEU A 438 -9.69 43.29 -12.72
C LEU A 438 -9.91 44.81 -12.73
N GLU A 439 -11.05 45.25 -12.18
CA GLU A 439 -11.40 46.68 -12.06
C GLU A 439 -10.35 47.45 -11.26
N ALA A 440 -9.91 46.92 -10.11
CA ALA A 440 -8.86 47.53 -9.28
C ALA A 440 -7.49 47.61 -9.98
N ASN A 441 -7.14 46.59 -10.78
CA ASN A 441 -5.93 46.55 -11.61
C ASN A 441 -6.08 47.24 -12.98
N LYS A 442 -7.22 47.88 -13.26
CA LYS A 442 -7.54 48.60 -14.52
C LYS A 442 -7.56 47.74 -15.80
N MET A 443 -7.78 46.42 -15.66
CA MET A 443 -7.86 45.50 -16.80
C MET A 443 -9.27 45.52 -17.40
N LYS A 444 -9.41 45.60 -18.73
CA LYS A 444 -10.74 45.65 -19.40
C LYS A 444 -11.24 44.23 -19.72
N TYR A 445 -12.41 43.87 -19.21
CA TYR A 445 -13.08 42.59 -19.48
C TYR A 445 -14.22 42.75 -20.48
N TYR A 446 -14.23 41.88 -21.50
CA TYR A 446 -15.23 41.79 -22.57
C TYR A 446 -16.03 40.50 -22.39
N GLY A 447 -17.11 40.58 -21.63
CA GLY A 447 -17.97 39.43 -21.33
C GLY A 447 -19.14 39.29 -22.30
N ASN A 448 -19.59 38.05 -22.54
CA ASN A 448 -20.54 37.69 -23.61
C ASN A 448 -20.01 38.06 -25.01
N SER A 449 -18.69 37.97 -25.20
CA SER A 449 -18.03 38.28 -26.48
C SER A 449 -16.84 37.35 -26.71
N GLU A 450 -16.52 37.12 -27.98
CA GLU A 450 -15.52 36.16 -28.45
C GLU A 450 -14.63 36.83 -29.50
N VAL A 451 -13.41 36.32 -29.70
CA VAL A 451 -12.57 36.77 -30.81
C VAL A 451 -13.07 36.12 -32.09
N ARG A 452 -13.45 36.94 -33.07
CA ARG A 452 -13.97 36.50 -34.36
C ARG A 452 -12.84 36.24 -35.37
N LEU A 453 -11.82 37.09 -35.38
CA LEU A 453 -10.64 36.99 -36.23
C LEU A 453 -9.47 37.81 -35.68
N PHE A 454 -8.25 37.39 -36.00
CA PHE A 454 -7.04 38.19 -35.80
C PHE A 454 -6.77 39.11 -37.01
N ARG A 455 -5.95 40.14 -36.79
CA ARG A 455 -5.59 41.16 -37.79
C ARG A 455 -4.07 41.38 -37.80
N TYR A 456 -3.51 41.53 -38.99
CA TYR A 456 -2.06 41.55 -39.23
C TYR A 456 -1.50 42.90 -39.71
N THR A 457 -2.34 43.88 -40.06
CA THR A 457 -1.88 45.22 -40.51
C THR A 457 -2.80 46.34 -40.04
N LYS A 458 -2.23 47.56 -39.97
CA LYS A 458 -2.96 48.82 -39.66
C LYS A 458 -4.00 49.22 -40.70
N GLU A 459 -3.92 48.69 -41.91
CA GLU A 459 -4.97 48.81 -42.93
C GLU A 459 -5.73 47.48 -43.01
N CYS A 460 -7.05 47.55 -43.19
CA CYS A 460 -7.90 46.37 -43.20
C CYS A 460 -7.67 45.52 -44.46
N VAL A 461 -6.80 44.52 -44.36
CA VAL A 461 -6.85 43.35 -45.24
C VAL A 461 -8.06 42.51 -44.84
N GLN A 462 -9.23 42.92 -45.33
CA GLN A 462 -10.38 42.01 -45.43
C GLN A 462 -9.97 40.92 -46.42
N PHE A 463 -9.58 39.74 -45.92
CA PHE A 463 -9.27 38.58 -46.74
C PHE A 463 -10.47 38.28 -47.65
N ARG A 464 -10.30 38.57 -48.94
CA ARG A 464 -11.25 38.17 -49.97
C ARG A 464 -10.96 36.71 -50.33
N SER A 465 -12.03 35.97 -50.62
CA SER A 465 -11.96 34.58 -51.06
C SER A 465 -11.48 34.39 -52.52
N ASP A 466 -10.89 35.42 -53.14
CA ASP A 466 -10.37 35.41 -54.52
C ASP A 466 -8.84 35.26 -54.60
N LEU A 467 -8.12 35.24 -53.48
CA LEU A 467 -6.69 34.96 -53.40
C LEU A 467 -6.40 33.66 -52.64
N HIS A 468 -5.91 32.64 -53.36
CA HIS A 468 -5.38 31.39 -52.79
C HIS A 468 -3.98 31.60 -52.17
N GLY A 469 -3.89 32.48 -51.17
CA GLY A 469 -2.71 32.65 -50.32
C GLY A 469 -2.97 32.03 -48.96
N GLU A 470 -2.28 30.93 -48.65
CA GLU A 470 -2.22 30.39 -47.30
C GLU A 470 -1.54 31.42 -46.38
N ALA A 471 -2.02 31.57 -45.15
CA ALA A 471 -1.31 32.37 -44.15
C ALA A 471 -0.01 31.64 -43.79
N SER A 472 1.13 32.22 -44.18
CA SER A 472 2.43 31.62 -43.90
C SER A 472 2.82 31.83 -42.44
N SER A 473 3.16 30.74 -41.75
CA SER A 473 3.68 30.75 -40.38
C SER A 473 4.84 31.75 -40.22
N GLY A 474 4.68 32.75 -39.34
CA GLY A 474 5.68 33.79 -39.06
C GLY A 474 5.16 35.24 -39.10
N ASP A 475 3.92 35.48 -39.51
CA ASP A 475 3.29 36.80 -39.38
C ASP A 475 2.83 37.07 -37.94
N THR A 476 2.92 38.33 -37.48
CA THR A 476 2.51 38.74 -36.12
C THR A 476 1.15 39.43 -36.12
N VAL A 477 0.30 39.05 -35.17
CA VAL A 477 -1.00 39.66 -34.92
C VAL A 477 -0.79 41.05 -34.32
N ASN A 478 -1.40 42.09 -34.90
CA ASN A 478 -1.42 43.45 -34.32
C ASN A 478 -2.83 43.94 -33.91
N GLY A 479 -3.84 43.08 -34.01
CA GLY A 479 -5.17 43.33 -33.46
C GLY A 479 -6.14 42.16 -33.60
N CYS A 480 -7.36 42.34 -33.11
CA CYS A 480 -8.46 41.40 -33.29
C CYS A 480 -9.79 42.12 -33.49
N GLU A 481 -10.77 41.40 -34.04
CA GLU A 481 -12.18 41.81 -34.07
C GLU A 481 -12.98 40.90 -33.14
N LEU A 482 -13.85 41.49 -32.33
CA LEU A 482 -14.76 40.76 -31.44
C LEU A 482 -16.11 40.48 -32.12
N THR A 483 -16.88 39.53 -31.57
CA THR A 483 -18.23 39.20 -32.06
C THR A 483 -19.25 40.33 -31.97
N ASP A 484 -19.01 41.32 -31.10
CA ASP A 484 -19.80 42.55 -31.01
C ASP A 484 -19.38 43.66 -32.01
N GLY A 485 -18.27 43.45 -32.72
CA GLY A 485 -17.69 44.39 -33.68
C GLY A 485 -16.68 45.38 -33.10
N GLU A 486 -16.37 45.35 -31.79
CA GLU A 486 -15.24 46.13 -31.25
C GLU A 486 -13.92 45.57 -31.82
N VAL A 487 -13.00 46.48 -32.18
CA VAL A 487 -11.69 46.14 -32.76
C VAL A 487 -10.60 46.56 -31.80
N LEU A 488 -9.79 45.60 -31.36
CA LEU A 488 -8.71 45.82 -30.41
C LEU A 488 -7.37 45.85 -31.15
N ALA A 489 -6.47 46.75 -30.75
CA ALA A 489 -5.05 46.66 -31.10
C ALA A 489 -4.34 45.83 -30.02
N VAL A 490 -3.49 44.90 -30.43
CA VAL A 490 -2.91 43.86 -29.57
C VAL A 490 -1.46 43.61 -29.98
N ASP A 491 -0.52 43.54 -29.04
CA ASP A 491 0.88 43.22 -29.33
C ASP A 491 1.24 41.77 -28.94
N VAL A 492 0.49 41.15 -28.01
CA VAL A 492 0.64 39.75 -27.58
C VAL A 492 -0.75 39.15 -27.26
N VAL A 493 -1.00 37.92 -27.70
CA VAL A 493 -2.21 37.14 -27.34
C VAL A 493 -1.83 35.98 -26.43
N ILE A 494 -2.66 35.68 -25.43
CA ILE A 494 -2.52 34.55 -24.51
C ILE A 494 -3.87 33.80 -24.46
N VAL A 495 -3.89 32.53 -24.82
CA VAL A 495 -5.12 31.72 -24.93
C VAL A 495 -5.24 30.74 -23.77
N GLY A 496 -6.42 30.70 -23.14
CA GLY A 496 -6.72 29.90 -21.95
C GLY A 496 -8.19 29.45 -21.90
N ILE A 497 -8.68 28.89 -23.02
CA ILE A 497 -10.11 28.55 -23.23
C ILE A 497 -10.50 27.11 -22.83
N GLY A 498 -9.54 26.20 -22.67
CA GLY A 498 -9.77 24.80 -22.29
C GLY A 498 -8.54 23.92 -22.49
N ALA A 499 -8.68 22.62 -22.24
CA ALA A 499 -7.64 21.64 -22.57
C ALA A 499 -8.21 20.27 -23.02
N ASP A 500 -7.75 19.77 -24.16
CA ASP A 500 -8.18 18.50 -24.75
C ASP A 500 -7.29 17.33 -24.29
N PRO A 501 -7.85 16.13 -24.04
CA PRO A 501 -7.10 15.01 -23.49
C PRO A 501 -6.17 14.40 -24.54
N ASN A 502 -4.94 14.07 -24.15
CA ASN A 502 -3.90 13.58 -25.05
C ASN A 502 -4.10 12.09 -25.39
N THR A 503 -5.12 11.75 -26.17
CA THR A 503 -5.58 10.36 -26.41
C THR A 503 -5.25 9.78 -27.77
N GLU A 504 -4.75 10.56 -28.74
CA GLU A 504 -4.42 10.06 -30.09
C GLU A 504 -3.59 8.75 -30.10
N PRO A 505 -2.55 8.56 -29.26
CA PRO A 505 -1.77 7.32 -29.24
C PRO A 505 -2.55 6.06 -28.80
N LEU A 506 -3.69 6.18 -28.11
CA LEU A 506 -4.48 5.03 -27.65
C LEU A 506 -5.30 4.44 -28.81
N LYS A 507 -5.01 3.18 -29.18
CA LYS A 507 -5.76 2.47 -30.22
C LYS A 507 -6.60 1.34 -29.60
N GLY A 508 -7.86 1.22 -30.03
CA GLY A 508 -8.79 0.18 -29.56
C GLY A 508 -9.47 0.46 -28.22
N VAL A 509 -9.38 1.68 -27.70
CA VAL A 509 -10.19 2.20 -26.57
C VAL A 509 -11.29 3.08 -27.15
N GLU A 510 -12.51 2.96 -26.64
CA GLU A 510 -13.60 3.88 -26.97
C GLU A 510 -13.53 5.11 -26.05
N LEU A 511 -13.49 6.30 -26.65
CA LEU A 511 -13.31 7.56 -25.94
C LEU A 511 -14.66 8.23 -25.69
N LEU A 512 -14.78 8.97 -24.58
CA LEU A 512 -15.99 9.74 -24.27
C LEU A 512 -16.13 10.95 -25.23
N PRO A 513 -17.32 11.59 -25.32
CA PRO A 513 -17.56 12.73 -26.22
C PRO A 513 -16.73 14.00 -25.98
N ASP A 514 -15.88 14.03 -24.95
CA ASP A 514 -14.88 15.08 -24.70
C ASP A 514 -13.43 14.60 -25.00
N GLY A 515 -13.30 13.45 -25.67
CA GLY A 515 -12.04 12.80 -26.05
C GLY A 515 -11.38 11.96 -24.94
N SER A 516 -11.95 11.91 -23.73
CA SER A 516 -11.28 11.32 -22.56
C SER A 516 -11.41 9.80 -22.44
N VAL A 517 -10.50 9.21 -21.67
CA VAL A 517 -10.40 7.76 -21.45
C VAL A 517 -11.34 7.32 -20.32
N PRO A 518 -12.35 6.45 -20.57
CA PRO A 518 -13.18 5.92 -19.50
C PRO A 518 -12.38 4.93 -18.62
N THR A 519 -12.58 5.00 -17.32
CA THR A 519 -11.95 4.12 -16.33
C THR A 519 -12.95 3.59 -15.31
N ASP A 520 -12.64 2.44 -14.72
CA ASP A 520 -13.37 1.87 -13.60
C ASP A 520 -12.98 2.52 -12.25
N PRO A 521 -13.64 2.19 -11.12
CA PRO A 521 -13.26 2.73 -9.81
C PRO A 521 -11.82 2.45 -9.39
N TYR A 522 -11.12 1.49 -10.01
CA TYR A 522 -9.73 1.11 -9.73
C TYR A 522 -8.74 1.77 -10.70
N LEU A 523 -9.23 2.67 -11.58
CA LEU A 523 -8.50 3.39 -12.62
C LEU A 523 -7.95 2.50 -13.74
N ALA A 524 -8.48 1.28 -13.88
CA ALA A 524 -8.26 0.45 -15.06
C ALA A 524 -9.10 1.02 -16.22
N VAL A 525 -8.57 1.00 -17.44
CA VAL A 525 -9.28 1.52 -18.63
C VAL A 525 -10.42 0.57 -19.00
N VAL A 526 -11.60 1.14 -19.27
CA VAL A 526 -12.76 0.39 -19.76
C VAL A 526 -12.64 0.19 -21.26
N MET A 527 -12.79 -1.06 -21.70
CA MET A 527 -12.74 -1.46 -23.10
C MET A 527 -14.13 -1.35 -23.76
N PRO A 528 -14.25 -1.34 -25.10
CA PRO A 528 -15.54 -1.19 -25.80
C PRO A 528 -16.58 -2.31 -25.55
N ASP A 529 -16.20 -3.41 -24.91
CA ASP A 529 -17.10 -4.48 -24.46
C ASP A 529 -17.59 -4.29 -23.00
N GLY A 530 -17.23 -3.16 -22.36
CA GLY A 530 -17.54 -2.84 -20.97
C GLY A 530 -16.60 -3.48 -19.94
N SER A 531 -15.56 -4.22 -20.36
CA SER A 531 -14.62 -4.86 -19.44
C SER A 531 -13.49 -3.92 -18.97
N SER A 532 -13.06 -4.07 -17.71
CA SER A 532 -11.85 -3.40 -17.20
C SER A 532 -10.59 -4.10 -17.71
N ASN A 533 -9.64 -3.34 -18.27
CA ASN A 533 -8.38 -3.87 -18.76
C ASN A 533 -7.44 -4.28 -17.60
N ASP A 534 -6.82 -5.48 -17.67
CA ASP A 534 -5.94 -6.01 -16.62
C ASP A 534 -4.59 -5.27 -16.49
N SER A 535 -4.22 -4.52 -17.53
CA SER A 535 -2.87 -4.00 -17.74
C SER A 535 -2.80 -2.56 -18.22
N LEU A 536 -3.87 -1.97 -18.76
CA LEU A 536 -3.94 -0.55 -19.07
C LEU A 536 -4.74 0.21 -17.99
N TYR A 537 -4.11 1.21 -17.41
CA TYR A 537 -4.69 2.13 -16.42
C TYR A 537 -4.59 3.57 -16.96
N ALA A 538 -5.42 4.49 -16.48
CA ALA A 538 -5.32 5.92 -16.85
C ALA A 538 -5.48 6.86 -15.64
N ALA A 539 -4.77 8.00 -15.66
CA ALA A 539 -4.79 8.97 -14.55
C ALA A 539 -4.44 10.41 -14.99
N GLY A 540 -4.92 11.40 -14.25
CA GLY A 540 -4.78 12.83 -14.53
C GLY A 540 -5.75 13.33 -15.59
N ASP A 541 -5.46 14.50 -16.18
CA ASP A 541 -6.33 15.27 -17.11
C ASP A 541 -6.85 14.50 -18.35
N VAL A 542 -6.37 13.27 -18.57
CA VAL A 542 -6.73 12.37 -19.68
C VAL A 542 -7.86 11.39 -19.33
N ALA A 543 -8.10 11.14 -18.04
CA ALA A 543 -8.96 10.07 -17.54
C ALA A 543 -10.28 10.59 -16.99
N SER A 544 -11.36 9.86 -17.31
CA SER A 544 -12.68 9.99 -16.73
C SER A 544 -13.01 8.79 -15.87
N TYR A 545 -13.49 9.03 -14.66
CA TYR A 545 -13.67 8.02 -13.60
C TYR A 545 -15.04 8.18 -12.96
N PRO A 546 -15.65 7.13 -12.38
CA PRO A 546 -16.97 7.24 -11.77
C PRO A 546 -16.93 8.11 -10.52
N ASP A 547 -17.79 9.14 -10.45
CA ASP A 547 -17.96 9.96 -9.26
C ASP A 547 -18.54 9.12 -8.11
N VAL A 548 -18.03 9.34 -6.90
CA VAL A 548 -18.34 8.55 -5.70
C VAL A 548 -19.80 8.69 -5.24
N LYS A 549 -20.47 9.79 -5.61
CA LYS A 549 -21.83 10.14 -5.18
C LYS A 549 -22.87 9.78 -6.24
N THR A 550 -22.56 9.95 -7.54
CA THR A 550 -23.52 9.70 -8.63
C THR A 550 -23.24 8.43 -9.43
N GLY A 551 -21.98 7.99 -9.51
CA GLY A 551 -21.52 6.90 -10.37
C GLY A 551 -21.24 7.32 -11.83
N ASP A 552 -21.56 8.56 -12.22
CA ASP A 552 -21.32 9.07 -13.57
C ASP A 552 -19.82 9.22 -13.84
N LEU A 553 -19.38 8.91 -15.07
CA LEU A 553 -18.00 9.16 -15.46
C LEU A 553 -17.74 10.68 -15.54
N THR A 554 -16.81 11.16 -14.72
CA THR A 554 -16.41 12.56 -14.64
C THR A 554 -14.92 12.74 -14.91
N ARG A 555 -14.58 13.81 -15.64
CA ARG A 555 -13.21 14.24 -15.91
C ARG A 555 -12.88 15.43 -15.02
N VAL A 556 -11.74 15.39 -14.33
CA VAL A 556 -11.30 16.51 -13.48
C VAL A 556 -9.85 16.85 -13.77
N GLN A 557 -9.65 18.02 -14.38
CA GLN A 557 -8.36 18.56 -14.80
C GLN A 557 -7.68 19.29 -13.62
N HIS A 558 -7.35 18.58 -12.54
CA HIS A 558 -6.71 19.20 -11.38
C HIS A 558 -5.50 18.42 -10.84
N TRP A 559 -4.53 19.20 -10.36
CA TRP A 559 -3.21 18.74 -9.92
C TRP A 559 -3.28 17.70 -8.78
N ASP A 560 -4.05 17.99 -7.72
CA ASP A 560 -4.25 17.04 -6.62
C ASP A 560 -4.92 15.74 -7.11
N VAL A 561 -6.02 15.86 -7.86
CA VAL A 561 -6.76 14.70 -8.40
C VAL A 561 -5.82 13.81 -9.23
N ALA A 562 -5.03 14.40 -10.13
CA ALA A 562 -4.01 13.69 -10.89
C ALA A 562 -3.00 12.96 -9.99
N MET A 563 -2.48 13.62 -8.95
CA MET A 563 -1.54 13.00 -8.01
C MET A 563 -2.19 11.88 -7.18
N GLN A 564 -3.44 12.04 -6.75
CA GLN A 564 -4.17 11.00 -6.03
C GLN A 564 -4.46 9.78 -6.92
N GLN A 565 -4.94 10.02 -8.14
CA GLN A 565 -5.18 8.97 -9.13
C GLN A 565 -3.90 8.20 -9.45
N GLY A 566 -2.75 8.88 -9.64
CA GLY A 566 -1.46 8.22 -9.81
C GLY A 566 -1.08 7.27 -8.67
N ARG A 567 -1.32 7.66 -7.41
CA ARG A 567 -1.10 6.78 -6.24
C ARG A 567 -2.06 5.59 -6.20
N VAL A 568 -3.33 5.77 -6.56
CA VAL A 568 -4.34 4.71 -6.58
C VAL A 568 -4.09 3.72 -7.74
N ALA A 569 -3.80 4.21 -8.93
CA ALA A 569 -3.42 3.41 -10.08
C ALA A 569 -2.15 2.60 -9.76
N ALA A 570 -1.11 3.22 -9.17
CA ALA A 570 0.08 2.50 -8.71
C ALA A 570 -0.24 1.38 -7.68
N ALA A 571 -1.15 1.62 -6.73
CA ALA A 571 -1.59 0.59 -5.79
C ALA A 571 -2.25 -0.60 -6.52
N ASN A 572 -3.13 -0.35 -7.48
CA ASN A 572 -3.86 -1.41 -8.19
C ASN A 572 -2.99 -2.11 -9.26
N MET A 573 -2.06 -1.38 -9.90
CA MET A 573 -1.04 -1.96 -10.76
C MET A 573 -0.16 -2.94 -9.98
N THR A 574 0.25 -2.57 -8.76
CA THR A 574 1.07 -3.41 -7.84
C THR A 574 0.29 -4.51 -7.10
N GLY A 575 -1.01 -4.69 -7.37
CA GLY A 575 -1.81 -5.81 -6.86
C GLY A 575 -2.70 -5.52 -5.65
N SER A 576 -2.90 -4.25 -5.31
CA SER A 576 -3.97 -3.83 -4.39
C SER A 576 -5.34 -3.84 -5.07
N SER A 577 -6.40 -3.67 -4.28
CA SER A 577 -7.77 -3.44 -4.78
C SER A 577 -8.38 -2.23 -4.07
N ARG A 578 -7.78 -1.05 -4.29
CA ARG A 578 -8.19 0.23 -3.69
C ARG A 578 -8.97 1.05 -4.73
N PRO A 579 -10.27 1.33 -4.54
CA PRO A 579 -10.98 2.25 -5.42
C PRO A 579 -10.53 3.70 -5.18
N TYR A 580 -10.62 4.54 -6.21
CA TYR A 580 -10.57 5.99 -6.10
C TYR A 580 -11.90 6.49 -5.53
N VAL A 581 -11.86 7.18 -4.38
CA VAL A 581 -13.06 7.53 -3.59
C VAL A 581 -13.00 8.95 -2.99
N THR A 582 -12.21 9.84 -3.59
CA THR A 582 -12.00 11.19 -3.06
C THR A 582 -12.84 12.21 -3.82
N SER A 583 -13.52 13.11 -3.10
CA SER A 583 -14.12 14.31 -3.70
C SER A 583 -13.01 15.23 -4.24
N PRO A 584 -13.13 15.83 -5.44
CA PRO A 584 -12.11 16.75 -5.93
C PRO A 584 -11.87 17.93 -4.99
N PHE A 585 -10.59 18.26 -4.74
CA PHE A 585 -10.17 19.51 -4.09
C PHE A 585 -9.33 20.32 -5.08
N PHE A 586 -9.53 21.64 -5.15
CA PHE A 586 -8.63 22.54 -5.86
C PHE A 586 -8.42 23.88 -5.14
N TRP A 587 -7.33 24.57 -5.49
CA TRP A 587 -7.02 25.91 -5.00
C TRP A 587 -6.51 26.80 -6.13
N THR A 588 -6.72 28.11 -6.00
CA THR A 588 -6.10 29.14 -6.85
C THR A 588 -5.83 30.40 -6.03
N THR A 589 -5.01 31.31 -6.55
CA THR A 589 -4.77 32.63 -5.97
C THR A 589 -4.84 33.68 -7.06
N LEU A 590 -5.81 34.59 -6.95
CA LEU A 590 -6.11 35.62 -7.94
C LEU A 590 -6.13 37.00 -7.27
N PHE A 591 -5.32 37.94 -7.75
CA PHE A 591 -5.18 39.31 -7.24
C PHE A 591 -4.93 39.32 -5.72
N GLY A 592 -3.95 38.51 -5.29
CA GLY A 592 -3.57 38.30 -3.89
C GLY A 592 -4.56 37.50 -3.03
N ARG A 593 -5.71 37.08 -3.56
CA ARG A 593 -6.78 36.38 -2.80
C ARG A 593 -6.77 34.89 -3.12
N SER A 594 -6.62 34.05 -2.11
CA SER A 594 -6.67 32.59 -2.27
C SER A 594 -8.11 32.07 -2.14
N LEU A 595 -8.48 31.16 -3.04
CA LEU A 595 -9.75 30.44 -3.09
C LEU A 595 -9.44 28.95 -2.98
N GLN A 596 -10.07 28.24 -2.05
CA GLN A 596 -10.17 26.78 -2.09
C GLN A 596 -11.57 26.37 -2.56
N TYR A 597 -11.67 25.22 -3.21
CA TYR A 597 -12.90 24.64 -3.72
C TYR A 597 -12.89 23.13 -3.50
N VAL A 598 -14.04 22.57 -3.16
CA VAL A 598 -14.24 21.16 -2.84
C VAL A 598 -15.51 20.62 -3.50
N GLY A 599 -15.45 19.40 -4.01
CA GLY A 599 -16.52 18.73 -4.75
C GLY A 599 -16.44 19.02 -6.25
N ASN A 600 -17.51 18.69 -6.96
CA ASN A 600 -17.57 18.84 -8.42
C ASN A 600 -18.93 19.42 -8.83
N THR A 601 -18.90 20.45 -9.68
CA THR A 601 -20.07 21.00 -10.39
C THR A 601 -19.77 21.08 -11.89
N GLY A 602 -19.06 20.07 -12.41
CA GLY A 602 -18.48 20.05 -13.75
C GLY A 602 -19.40 19.49 -14.83
N GLY A 603 -19.38 20.17 -15.98
CA GLY A 603 -20.11 19.89 -17.22
C GLY A 603 -20.14 21.16 -18.08
N ARG A 604 -21.07 21.28 -19.04
CA ARG A 604 -20.99 22.35 -20.05
C ARG A 604 -21.80 23.58 -19.67
N GLU A 605 -22.93 23.44 -18.97
CA GLU A 605 -23.75 24.56 -18.49
C GLU A 605 -23.89 24.61 -16.95
N GLN A 606 -23.91 25.82 -16.38
CA GLN A 606 -24.12 26.02 -14.93
C GLN A 606 -25.41 25.36 -14.41
N SER A 607 -26.46 25.37 -15.23
CA SER A 607 -27.79 24.81 -14.98
C SER A 607 -27.78 23.32 -14.65
N GLU A 608 -26.80 22.57 -15.16
CA GLU A 608 -26.74 21.11 -15.07
C GLU A 608 -26.30 20.64 -13.67
N HIS A 609 -25.76 21.53 -12.83
CA HIS A 609 -24.97 21.13 -11.65
C HIS A 609 -25.42 21.71 -10.30
N PHE A 610 -25.93 22.95 -10.25
CA PHE A 610 -26.48 23.54 -9.02
C PHE A 610 -27.54 24.60 -9.31
N ASP A 611 -28.57 24.65 -8.47
CA ASP A 611 -29.71 25.56 -8.60
C ASP A 611 -29.46 26.91 -7.88
N ASP A 612 -28.67 26.87 -6.80
CA ASP A 612 -28.38 28.04 -5.96
C ASP A 612 -27.02 27.90 -5.25
N VAL A 613 -26.47 29.04 -4.83
CA VAL A 613 -25.24 29.14 -4.02
C VAL A 613 -25.57 29.84 -2.71
N TYR A 614 -25.66 29.10 -1.61
CA TYR A 614 -25.83 29.68 -0.29
C TYR A 614 -24.49 30.20 0.22
N ILE A 615 -24.42 31.44 0.72
CA ILE A 615 -23.17 32.06 1.16
C ILE A 615 -23.27 32.47 2.61
N GLU A 616 -22.33 31.99 3.41
CA GLU A 616 -22.07 32.40 4.78
C GLU A 616 -20.88 33.37 4.80
N GLY A 617 -20.99 34.48 5.54
CA GLY A 617 -19.94 35.49 5.64
C GLY A 617 -20.09 36.63 4.63
N ALA A 618 -18.96 37.27 4.28
CA ALA A 618 -18.90 38.54 3.57
C ALA A 618 -17.97 38.45 2.34
N VAL A 619 -18.57 38.39 1.15
CA VAL A 619 -17.85 38.28 -0.14
C VAL A 619 -17.00 39.52 -0.41
N ASP A 620 -17.53 40.71 -0.10
CA ASP A 620 -16.84 42.00 -0.18
C ASP A 620 -15.59 42.06 0.70
N LYS A 621 -15.55 41.32 1.81
CA LYS A 621 -14.46 41.31 2.80
C LYS A 621 -13.48 40.15 2.62
N CYS A 622 -13.54 39.41 1.52
CA CYS A 622 -12.68 38.25 1.28
C CYS A 622 -12.79 37.18 2.39
N ASN A 623 -13.96 37.02 3.02
CA ASN A 623 -14.13 36.16 4.20
C ASN A 623 -15.50 35.47 4.17
N PHE A 624 -15.59 34.34 3.46
CA PHE A 624 -16.85 33.65 3.23
C PHE A 624 -16.69 32.14 2.95
N VAL A 625 -17.81 31.42 3.09
CA VAL A 625 -18.01 30.04 2.63
C VAL A 625 -19.21 30.03 1.67
N ALA A 626 -19.03 29.54 0.46
CA ALA A 626 -20.08 29.42 -0.55
C ALA A 626 -20.41 27.95 -0.79
N PHE A 627 -21.62 27.51 -0.44
CA PHE A 627 -22.12 26.16 -0.61
C PHE A 627 -23.00 26.06 -1.88
N TYR A 628 -22.59 25.22 -2.82
CA TYR A 628 -23.32 24.98 -4.07
C TYR A 628 -24.36 23.89 -3.85
N CYS A 629 -25.61 24.17 -4.19
CA CYS A 629 -26.76 23.35 -3.81
C CYS A 629 -27.51 22.85 -5.04
N LYS A 630 -27.79 21.55 -5.11
CA LYS A 630 -28.70 20.94 -6.09
C LYS A 630 -29.85 20.29 -5.32
N GLY A 631 -31.07 20.77 -5.51
CA GLY A 631 -32.23 20.45 -4.68
C GLY A 631 -31.96 20.72 -3.19
N ASP A 632 -32.09 19.69 -2.36
CA ASP A 632 -31.82 19.72 -0.92
C ASP A 632 -30.40 19.23 -0.53
N SER A 633 -29.50 19.06 -1.52
CA SER A 633 -28.16 18.51 -1.33
C SER A 633 -27.06 19.53 -1.64
N VAL A 634 -26.04 19.58 -0.77
CA VAL A 634 -24.80 20.34 -1.02
C VAL A 634 -23.85 19.50 -1.86
N VAL A 635 -23.58 19.92 -3.10
CA VAL A 635 -22.78 19.17 -4.07
C VAL A 635 -21.30 19.55 -4.03
N ALA A 636 -21.01 20.83 -3.78
CA ALA A 636 -19.68 21.41 -3.69
C ALA A 636 -19.65 22.59 -2.69
N ALA A 637 -18.46 23.07 -2.31
CA ALA A 637 -18.28 24.32 -1.59
C ALA A 637 -17.00 25.05 -2.01
N ALA A 638 -16.92 26.35 -1.72
CA ALA A 638 -15.72 27.16 -1.89
C ALA A 638 -15.48 28.10 -0.71
N THR A 639 -14.22 28.36 -0.36
CA THR A 639 -13.81 29.19 0.78
C THR A 639 -12.83 30.28 0.37
N VAL A 640 -12.95 31.45 0.99
CA VAL A 640 -11.94 32.52 0.98
C VAL A 640 -11.80 33.00 2.43
N GLY A 641 -10.60 32.90 3.01
CA GLY A 641 -10.34 33.33 4.40
C GLY A 641 -11.02 32.45 5.48
N ARG A 642 -11.44 31.23 5.11
CA ARG A 642 -12.14 30.25 5.96
C ARG A 642 -11.50 28.86 5.83
N ASP A 643 -10.22 28.84 5.50
CA ASP A 643 -9.52 27.77 4.78
C ASP A 643 -9.75 26.33 5.34
N PRO A 644 -9.69 26.06 6.67
CA PRO A 644 -9.91 24.71 7.20
C PRO A 644 -11.31 24.13 6.97
N VAL A 645 -12.31 24.97 6.65
CA VAL A 645 -13.67 24.54 6.30
C VAL A 645 -13.70 23.77 4.99
N ALA A 646 -12.79 24.05 4.03
CA ALA A 646 -12.78 23.34 2.74
C ALA A 646 -12.49 21.84 2.94
N SER A 647 -11.38 21.50 3.61
CA SER A 647 -11.03 20.11 3.96
C SER A 647 -12.07 19.46 4.89
N GLY A 648 -12.71 20.24 5.76
CA GLY A 648 -13.77 19.73 6.64
C GLY A 648 -15.06 19.38 5.89
N VAL A 649 -15.41 20.16 4.87
CA VAL A 649 -16.50 19.85 3.93
C VAL A 649 -16.12 18.66 3.03
N GLU A 650 -14.86 18.56 2.61
CA GLU A 650 -14.31 17.46 1.80
C GLU A 650 -14.48 16.11 2.52
N GLU A 651 -14.01 16.03 3.76
CA GLU A 651 -14.15 14.84 4.59
C GLU A 651 -15.63 14.53 4.91
N MET A 652 -16.48 15.54 5.10
CA MET A 652 -17.93 15.35 5.31
C MET A 652 -18.67 14.91 4.04
N MET A 653 -18.19 15.28 2.85
CA MET A 653 -18.67 14.74 1.57
C MET A 653 -18.23 13.28 1.41
N ASN A 654 -16.96 12.96 1.64
CA ASN A 654 -16.41 11.62 1.52
C ASN A 654 -17.05 10.62 2.51
N ARG A 655 -17.43 11.09 3.71
CA ARG A 655 -18.19 10.30 4.71
C ARG A 655 -19.69 10.17 4.38
N GLY A 656 -20.22 10.91 3.39
CA GLY A 656 -21.65 10.99 3.10
C GLY A 656 -22.45 11.56 4.29
N LYS A 657 -21.98 12.67 4.87
CA LYS A 657 -22.51 13.29 6.10
C LYS A 657 -22.74 14.80 6.01
N MET A 658 -22.66 15.38 4.81
CA MET A 658 -23.01 16.79 4.58
C MET A 658 -24.43 17.11 5.07
N PRO A 659 -24.66 18.30 5.66
CA PRO A 659 -26.01 18.77 5.98
C PRO A 659 -26.82 19.02 4.71
N LYS A 660 -28.15 19.02 4.87
CA LYS A 660 -29.09 19.41 3.81
C LYS A 660 -28.99 20.90 3.49
N THR A 661 -29.29 21.27 2.24
CA THR A 661 -29.42 22.67 1.82
C THR A 661 -30.48 23.41 2.64
N SER A 662 -31.58 22.74 3.01
CA SER A 662 -32.58 23.27 3.94
C SER A 662 -32.03 23.57 5.34
N GLU A 663 -31.16 22.73 5.91
CA GLU A 663 -30.52 23.01 7.20
C GLU A 663 -29.66 24.28 7.15
N LEU A 664 -28.90 24.46 6.07
CA LEU A 664 -28.07 25.66 5.87
C LEU A 664 -28.94 26.91 5.72
N LYS A 665 -29.94 26.88 4.82
CA LYS A 665 -30.81 28.03 4.52
C LYS A 665 -31.71 28.45 5.69
N LEU A 666 -32.05 27.53 6.59
CA LEU A 666 -32.81 27.82 7.81
C LEU A 666 -31.93 28.20 9.01
N GLY A 667 -30.60 28.22 8.87
CA GLY A 667 -29.67 28.49 9.98
C GLY A 667 -29.60 27.39 11.04
N ILE A 668 -30.08 26.18 10.72
CA ILE A 668 -30.01 24.98 11.59
C ILE A 668 -28.59 24.39 11.61
N CYS A 669 -27.80 24.68 10.58
CA CYS A 669 -26.37 24.38 10.51
C CYS A 669 -25.63 25.52 9.80
N ASN A 670 -24.44 25.85 10.28
CA ASN A 670 -23.47 26.71 9.60
C ASN A 670 -22.13 25.96 9.42
N ALA A 671 -21.11 26.60 8.83
CA ALA A 671 -19.80 26.02 8.63
C ALA A 671 -19.11 25.58 9.94
N GLU A 672 -19.24 26.34 11.02
CA GLU A 672 -18.70 25.98 12.33
C GLU A 672 -19.37 24.71 12.88
N ASP A 673 -20.67 24.56 12.66
CA ASP A 673 -21.41 23.36 13.05
C ASP A 673 -21.09 22.14 12.17
N ILE A 674 -20.73 22.33 10.89
CA ILE A 674 -20.16 21.25 10.06
C ILE A 674 -18.85 20.76 10.69
N MET A 675 -17.95 21.68 11.10
CA MET A 675 -16.70 21.31 11.77
C MET A 675 -16.95 20.62 13.11
N LYS A 676 -17.90 21.09 13.94
CA LYS A 676 -18.30 20.41 15.19
C LYS A 676 -18.88 19.02 14.95
N ARG A 677 -19.75 18.87 13.94
CA ARG A 677 -20.32 17.57 13.52
C ARG A 677 -19.20 16.61 13.11
N LEU A 678 -18.22 17.08 12.33
CA LEU A 678 -17.06 16.28 11.90
C LEU A 678 -16.20 15.81 13.09
N HIS A 679 -15.74 16.72 13.95
CA HIS A 679 -14.92 16.34 15.12
C HIS A 679 -15.67 15.41 16.08
N LYS A 680 -17.00 15.55 16.21
CA LYS A 680 -17.83 14.61 16.97
C LYS A 680 -17.88 13.23 16.31
N LEU A 681 -18.11 13.16 14.99
CA LEU A 681 -18.11 11.91 14.23
C LEU A 681 -16.76 11.18 14.29
N ASP A 682 -15.66 11.91 14.46
CA ASP A 682 -14.32 11.36 14.58
C ASP A 682 -14.01 10.82 15.99
N LYS A 683 -14.56 11.46 17.03
CA LYS A 683 -14.47 11.02 18.44
C LYS A 683 -15.49 9.92 18.78
N GLU A 684 -16.57 9.75 18.00
CA GLU A 684 -17.44 8.56 18.09
C GLU A 684 -16.69 7.32 17.55
N LYS A 685 -16.53 6.27 18.38
CA LYS A 685 -16.03 4.96 17.90
C LYS A 685 -16.83 4.56 16.65
N PRO A 686 -16.19 4.17 15.53
CA PRO A 686 -16.90 3.89 14.28
C PRO A 686 -17.88 2.74 14.51
N LYS A 687 -19.18 3.09 14.57
CA LYS A 687 -20.28 2.12 14.59
C LYS A 687 -20.08 1.23 13.36
N ARG A 688 -19.89 -0.08 13.57
CA ARG A 688 -19.78 -1.06 12.47
C ARG A 688 -20.89 -0.77 11.47
N LEU A 689 -20.51 -0.37 10.26
CA LEU A 689 -21.42 -0.21 9.14
C LEU A 689 -21.92 -1.61 8.76
N VAL A 690 -22.96 -2.05 9.46
CA VAL A 690 -23.80 -3.16 9.02
C VAL A 690 -24.31 -2.73 7.66
N ARG A 691 -23.75 -3.32 6.60
CA ARG A 691 -24.28 -3.20 5.25
C ARG A 691 -25.69 -3.79 5.26
N ARG A 692 -26.70 -2.94 5.51
CA ARG A 692 -28.04 -3.23 5.01
C ARG A 692 -27.86 -3.50 3.52
N ARG A 693 -28.33 -4.66 3.06
CA ARG A 693 -28.61 -4.82 1.63
C ARG A 693 -29.59 -3.72 1.24
N ALA A 694 -29.51 -3.26 0.00
CA ALA A 694 -30.68 -2.61 -0.58
C ALA A 694 -31.78 -3.66 -0.64
N GLU A 695 -32.82 -3.49 0.17
CA GLU A 695 -34.04 -4.28 0.10
C GLU A 695 -34.85 -3.70 -1.06
N SER A 696 -34.98 -4.48 -2.14
CA SER A 696 -35.61 -4.08 -3.39
C SER A 696 -37.03 -4.66 -3.49
N GLU A 697 -37.96 -3.91 -2.94
CA GLU A 697 -39.43 -3.96 -3.13
C GLU A 697 -39.83 -2.73 -3.98
N GLU A 698 -40.92 -2.61 -4.74
CA GLU A 698 -41.88 -3.48 -5.47
C GLU A 698 -42.61 -2.52 -6.46
N ILE A 699 -43.15 -2.87 -7.64
CA ILE A 699 -43.15 -4.08 -8.48
C ILE A 699 -43.38 -3.63 -9.95
N ALA A 700 -43.00 -4.43 -10.97
CA ALA A 700 -43.47 -4.25 -12.35
C ALA A 700 -43.48 -5.61 -13.11
N GLU A 701 -44.63 -5.99 -13.66
CA GLU A 701 -44.87 -7.29 -14.30
C GLU A 701 -44.41 -7.33 -15.76
N ALA A 702 -43.93 -8.49 -16.22
CA ALA A 702 -43.78 -8.83 -17.64
C ALA A 702 -44.14 -10.32 -17.85
N PRO A 703 -44.75 -10.72 -18.99
CA PRO A 703 -45.50 -11.97 -19.06
C PRO A 703 -44.66 -13.23 -19.35
N GLU A 704 -45.25 -14.38 -19.02
CA GLU A 704 -44.81 -15.70 -19.48
C GLU A 704 -45.04 -15.86 -21.00
N ASP A 705 -44.05 -16.33 -21.77
CA ASP A 705 -44.20 -17.46 -22.72
C ASP A 705 -42.89 -17.83 -23.47
N VAL A 706 -42.94 -18.91 -24.26
CA VAL A 706 -41.95 -19.40 -25.28
C VAL A 706 -40.74 -20.21 -24.78
N ASP A 707 -41.04 -21.44 -24.32
CA ASP A 707 -40.63 -22.74 -24.91
C ASP A 707 -39.13 -23.05 -25.25
N SER A 708 -38.88 -24.22 -25.87
CA SER A 708 -37.71 -25.07 -25.63
C SER A 708 -37.08 -25.71 -26.89
N SER A 709 -35.78 -26.05 -26.85
CA SER A 709 -35.09 -27.18 -27.56
C SER A 709 -33.55 -27.14 -27.32
N ILE A 710 -32.88 -28.19 -26.82
CA ILE A 710 -32.28 -29.37 -27.52
C ILE A 710 -31.01 -29.00 -28.32
N GLU A 711 -29.81 -29.16 -27.76
CA GLU A 711 -28.91 -30.35 -27.78
C GLU A 711 -28.13 -30.60 -29.09
N ASP A 712 -26.79 -30.58 -29.01
CA ASP A 712 -25.92 -31.69 -29.45
C ASP A 712 -24.60 -31.58 -28.64
N ALA A 713 -23.66 -32.54 -28.79
CA ALA A 713 -22.42 -32.58 -28.01
C ALA A 713 -21.28 -33.35 -28.70
N ARG A 714 -20.15 -33.44 -27.98
CA ARG A 714 -18.92 -34.25 -28.25
C ARG A 714 -17.85 -33.50 -29.07
N GLY A 715 -16.55 -33.78 -28.89
CA GLY A 715 -15.93 -34.84 -28.09
C GLY A 715 -14.47 -34.60 -27.68
N LEU A 716 -13.86 -35.59 -27.02
CA LEU A 716 -12.57 -35.54 -26.30
C LEU A 716 -11.33 -35.78 -27.18
N GLY A 717 -10.15 -35.39 -26.69
CA GLY A 717 -8.85 -35.90 -27.16
C GLY A 717 -7.68 -35.49 -26.24
N CYS A 718 -7.01 -36.46 -25.60
CA CYS A 718 -5.93 -36.21 -24.63
C CYS A 718 -4.55 -36.76 -25.08
N HIS A 719 -3.52 -36.33 -24.33
CA HIS A 719 -2.11 -36.82 -24.22
C HIS A 719 -1.05 -35.88 -24.83
N LEU A 720 -0.14 -35.20 -24.09
CA LEU A 720 0.83 -35.58 -23.02
C LEU A 720 2.15 -36.14 -23.60
N PHE A 721 3.28 -35.41 -23.43
CA PHE A 721 4.61 -35.90 -22.94
C PHE A 721 5.75 -34.82 -22.98
N PHE A 722 6.33 -34.48 -21.81
CA PHE A 722 7.78 -34.24 -21.51
C PHE A 722 8.63 -33.17 -22.29
N TYR A 723 9.61 -32.43 -21.71
CA TYR A 723 10.06 -32.18 -20.31
C TYR A 723 11.12 -31.05 -20.20
N LYS A 724 11.28 -30.43 -19.02
CA LYS A 724 12.42 -29.59 -18.52
C LYS A 724 12.71 -28.26 -19.26
N SER A 725 13.24 -27.20 -18.61
CA SER A 725 13.82 -27.05 -17.25
C SER A 725 13.23 -25.87 -16.47
N PHE A 726 13.24 -25.96 -15.13
CA PHE A 726 12.82 -24.93 -14.17
C PHE A 726 13.92 -24.74 -13.11
N PHE A 727 14.05 -23.54 -12.53
CA PHE A 727 14.42 -23.38 -11.11
C PHE A 727 14.00 -22.00 -10.58
N ALA A 728 13.12 -21.99 -9.58
CA ALA A 728 12.65 -20.83 -8.81
C ALA A 728 12.18 -21.32 -7.42
N MET A 729 12.13 -20.44 -6.42
CA MET A 729 12.06 -20.81 -4.99
C MET A 729 10.69 -21.36 -4.50
N SER A 730 10.33 -22.54 -4.97
CA SER A 730 9.39 -23.43 -4.27
C SER A 730 10.07 -24.05 -3.05
N ILE A 731 9.30 -24.66 -2.13
CA ILE A 731 9.87 -25.78 -1.36
C ILE A 731 10.23 -26.85 -2.40
N PRO A 732 11.48 -27.31 -2.52
CA PRO A 732 11.87 -28.23 -3.59
C PRO A 732 11.12 -29.54 -3.41
N SER A 733 10.17 -29.83 -4.28
CA SER A 733 9.29 -30.99 -4.14
C SER A 733 9.94 -32.26 -4.70
N PRO A 734 9.91 -33.39 -3.99
CA PRO A 734 9.37 -33.61 -2.65
C PRO A 734 10.46 -33.61 -1.56
N LEU A 735 10.56 -32.55 -0.73
CA LEU A 735 11.29 -32.65 0.54
C LEU A 735 10.63 -33.70 1.44
N HIS A 736 11.44 -34.44 2.19
CA HIS A 736 11.01 -35.28 3.30
C HIS A 736 11.15 -34.53 4.62
N VAL A 737 10.02 -34.16 5.22
CA VAL A 737 9.96 -33.41 6.48
C VAL A 737 9.53 -34.31 7.63
N LEU A 738 10.29 -34.33 8.72
CA LEU A 738 9.89 -34.96 9.98
C LEU A 738 9.09 -33.96 10.82
N VAL A 739 7.77 -34.12 10.92
CA VAL A 739 6.89 -33.27 11.74
C VAL A 739 6.62 -33.97 13.06
N THR A 740 7.27 -33.53 14.14
CA THR A 740 6.97 -34.08 15.47
C THR A 740 5.81 -33.32 16.11
N GLY A 741 4.91 -34.00 16.82
CA GLY A 741 3.72 -33.39 17.42
C GLY A 741 2.59 -33.18 16.41
N GLY A 742 2.61 -33.91 15.29
CA GLY A 742 1.66 -33.76 14.19
C GLY A 742 0.26 -34.33 14.47
N ALA A 743 0.03 -34.99 15.61
CA ALA A 743 -1.33 -35.25 16.11
C ALA A 743 -1.87 -34.08 16.98
N GLY A 744 -0.99 -33.16 17.39
CA GLY A 744 -1.35 -31.95 18.12
C GLY A 744 -1.87 -30.82 17.22
N PHE A 745 -2.39 -29.78 17.89
CA PHE A 745 -3.01 -28.60 17.26
C PHE A 745 -2.17 -28.00 16.12
N ILE A 746 -0.96 -27.48 16.40
CA ILE A 746 -0.16 -26.78 15.38
C ILE A 746 0.42 -27.78 14.36
N GLY A 747 0.92 -28.92 14.84
CA GLY A 747 1.59 -29.91 13.99
C GLY A 747 0.69 -30.53 12.93
N SER A 748 -0.58 -30.80 13.24
CA SER A 748 -1.53 -31.37 12.26
C SER A 748 -1.80 -30.42 11.08
N HIS A 749 -2.02 -29.13 11.35
CA HIS A 749 -2.18 -28.12 10.29
C HIS A 749 -0.90 -27.92 9.47
N VAL A 750 0.28 -27.95 10.09
CA VAL A 750 1.57 -27.89 9.37
C VAL A 750 1.80 -29.12 8.50
N ALA A 751 1.47 -30.32 8.99
CA ALA A 751 1.58 -31.56 8.23
C ALA A 751 0.68 -31.54 6.98
N GLU A 752 -0.60 -31.15 7.11
CA GLU A 752 -1.48 -30.96 5.96
C GLU A 752 -0.93 -29.92 4.96
N ALA A 753 -0.41 -28.80 5.47
CA ALA A 753 0.08 -27.70 4.63
C ALA A 753 1.41 -28.03 3.91
N LEU A 754 2.17 -29.02 4.39
CA LEU A 754 3.31 -29.62 3.71
C LEU A 754 2.88 -30.68 2.67
N LEU A 755 1.94 -31.57 3.03
CA LEU A 755 1.39 -32.57 2.10
C LEU A 755 0.73 -31.90 0.88
N ARG A 756 -0.09 -30.86 1.08
CA ARG A 756 -0.69 -30.06 -0.01
C ARG A 756 0.34 -29.32 -0.88
N ARG A 757 1.60 -29.26 -0.46
CA ARG A 757 2.75 -28.70 -1.23
C ARG A 757 3.64 -29.81 -1.83
N GLY A 758 3.18 -31.06 -1.80
CA GLY A 758 3.89 -32.21 -2.38
C GLY A 758 5.08 -32.71 -1.57
N CYS A 759 5.25 -32.29 -0.32
CA CYS A 759 6.30 -32.80 0.56
C CYS A 759 5.92 -34.19 1.11
N ARG A 760 6.89 -35.08 1.27
CA ARG A 760 6.73 -36.29 2.08
C ARG A 760 6.75 -35.89 3.56
N VAL A 761 5.80 -36.37 4.35
CA VAL A 761 5.72 -36.06 5.79
C VAL A 761 5.78 -37.35 6.61
N THR A 762 6.80 -37.47 7.46
CA THR A 762 6.80 -38.46 8.54
C THR A 762 6.44 -37.76 9.83
N ASN A 763 5.42 -38.27 10.52
CA ASN A 763 4.84 -37.68 11.71
C ASN A 763 5.15 -38.53 12.94
N VAL A 764 5.55 -37.89 14.04
CA VAL A 764 5.90 -38.55 15.30
C VAL A 764 5.12 -37.91 16.45
N ASP A 765 4.27 -38.68 17.13
CA ASP A 765 3.51 -38.22 18.32
C ASP A 765 3.26 -39.41 19.26
N SER A 766 3.49 -39.24 20.56
CA SER A 766 3.25 -40.30 21.56
C SER A 766 1.77 -40.58 21.80
N LEU A 767 0.89 -39.66 21.37
CA LEU A 767 -0.53 -39.61 21.71
C LEU A 767 -0.76 -39.58 23.23
N ASN A 768 0.03 -38.79 23.96
CA ASN A 768 -0.12 -38.63 25.41
C ASN A 768 -1.53 -38.16 25.82
N GLU A 769 -1.95 -38.50 27.04
CA GLU A 769 -3.34 -38.39 27.51
C GLU A 769 -3.65 -37.04 28.18
N TYR A 770 -2.82 -36.02 27.96
CA TYR A 770 -2.96 -34.68 28.54
C TYR A 770 -4.31 -33.99 28.19
N TYR A 771 -4.91 -34.37 27.08
CA TYR A 771 -6.32 -34.14 26.76
C TYR A 771 -6.83 -35.33 25.92
N ASP A 772 -8.14 -35.36 25.69
CA ASP A 772 -8.82 -36.47 25.01
C ASP A 772 -8.14 -36.89 23.70
N VAL A 773 -7.64 -38.13 23.69
CA VAL A 773 -6.85 -38.70 22.58
C VAL A 773 -7.70 -38.88 21.32
N SER A 774 -9.04 -38.88 21.40
CA SER A 774 -9.91 -38.87 20.21
C SER A 774 -9.67 -37.64 19.34
N ILE A 775 -9.40 -36.47 19.94
CA ILE A 775 -9.09 -35.22 19.23
C ILE A 775 -7.80 -35.37 18.40
N LYS A 776 -6.78 -36.03 18.98
CA LYS A 776 -5.51 -36.32 18.31
C LYS A 776 -5.67 -37.34 17.17
N LYS A 777 -6.50 -38.38 17.38
CA LYS A 777 -6.83 -39.38 16.36
C LYS A 777 -7.62 -38.77 15.18
N GLU A 778 -8.56 -37.87 15.45
CA GLU A 778 -9.28 -37.10 14.43
C GLU A 778 -8.31 -36.20 13.64
N ALA A 779 -7.39 -35.53 14.32
CA ALA A 779 -6.36 -34.72 13.68
C ALA A 779 -5.47 -35.57 12.74
N LEU A 780 -5.01 -36.74 13.18
CA LEU A 780 -4.26 -37.69 12.35
C LEU A 780 -5.07 -38.18 11.15
N ARG A 781 -6.34 -38.58 11.34
CA ARG A 781 -7.19 -39.04 10.22
C ARG A 781 -7.31 -37.95 9.16
N ARG A 782 -7.43 -36.68 9.55
CA ARG A 782 -7.47 -35.58 8.57
C ARG A 782 -6.13 -35.37 7.84
N VAL A 783 -4.98 -35.62 8.48
CA VAL A 783 -3.67 -35.60 7.80
C VAL A 783 -3.56 -36.77 6.81
N GLU A 784 -4.06 -37.95 7.16
CA GLU A 784 -4.12 -39.13 6.27
C GLU A 784 -5.07 -38.93 5.08
N GLU A 785 -6.26 -38.37 5.32
CA GLU A 785 -7.20 -37.95 4.26
C GLU A 785 -6.51 -36.99 3.28
N VAL A 786 -5.78 -35.99 3.78
CA VAL A 786 -5.09 -34.99 2.94
C VAL A 786 -3.90 -35.58 2.19
N SER A 787 -3.19 -36.54 2.77
CA SER A 787 -2.17 -37.34 2.06
C SER A 787 -2.78 -38.09 0.87
N GLN A 788 -3.96 -38.68 1.05
CA GLN A 788 -4.70 -39.39 0.00
C GLN A 788 -5.28 -38.42 -1.06
N GLU A 789 -5.85 -37.28 -0.64
CA GLU A 789 -6.38 -36.22 -1.52
C GLU A 789 -5.34 -35.72 -2.54
N VAL A 790 -4.07 -35.62 -2.15
CA VAL A 790 -3.00 -35.01 -2.96
C VAL A 790 -1.91 -35.99 -3.43
N GLY A 791 -2.01 -37.27 -3.05
CA GLY A 791 -1.04 -38.32 -3.41
C GLY A 791 0.35 -38.16 -2.78
N ALA A 792 0.51 -37.31 -1.76
CA ALA A 792 1.80 -37.07 -1.10
C ALA A 792 2.06 -38.11 0.00
N GLY A 793 3.29 -38.64 0.05
CA GLY A 793 3.66 -39.72 0.97
C GLY A 793 3.58 -39.30 2.44
N TYR A 794 2.84 -40.06 3.24
CA TYR A 794 2.69 -39.85 4.67
C TYR A 794 3.03 -41.12 5.46
N ALA A 795 3.64 -40.95 6.63
CA ALA A 795 3.88 -42.00 7.61
C ALA A 795 3.62 -41.46 9.02
N PHE A 796 3.12 -42.31 9.93
CA PHE A 796 2.92 -41.96 11.34
C PHE A 796 3.54 -43.00 12.27
N HIS A 797 4.44 -42.55 13.15
CA HIS A 797 5.07 -43.36 14.18
C HIS A 797 4.60 -42.92 15.56
N ARG A 798 3.91 -43.82 16.28
CA ARG A 798 3.53 -43.58 17.68
C ARG A 798 4.67 -43.99 18.62
N LEU A 799 5.50 -43.02 19.02
CA LEU A 799 6.58 -43.21 19.99
C LEU A 799 6.78 -41.97 20.87
N ASP A 800 7.48 -42.13 21.99
CA ASP A 800 7.96 -41.01 22.80
C ASP A 800 9.35 -40.57 22.30
N LEU A 801 9.51 -39.27 22.06
CA LEU A 801 10.77 -38.64 21.64
C LEU A 801 11.85 -38.70 22.73
N ALA A 802 11.47 -38.89 23.99
CA ALA A 802 12.41 -39.09 25.09
C ALA A 802 13.11 -40.46 25.02
N ASP A 803 12.49 -41.47 24.38
CA ASP A 803 13.14 -42.76 24.09
C ASP A 803 13.99 -42.64 22.81
N ALA A 804 15.27 -42.33 23.00
CA ALA A 804 16.24 -42.24 21.91
C ALA A 804 16.38 -43.56 21.14
N SER A 805 16.19 -44.72 21.77
CA SER A 805 16.32 -46.02 21.11
C SER A 805 15.12 -46.31 20.21
N ALA A 806 13.91 -45.99 20.66
CA ALA A 806 12.71 -46.07 19.83
C ALA A 806 12.75 -45.04 18.68
N LEU A 807 13.18 -43.81 18.95
CA LEU A 807 13.31 -42.75 17.95
C LEU A 807 14.33 -43.11 16.85
N GLU A 808 15.53 -43.55 17.23
CA GLU A 808 16.54 -44.00 16.27
C GLU A 808 16.04 -45.21 15.48
N LYS A 809 15.48 -46.24 16.13
CA LYS A 809 14.96 -47.43 15.45
C LYS A 809 13.81 -47.13 14.46
N ALA A 810 12.95 -46.14 14.76
CA ALA A 810 11.84 -45.78 13.89
C ALA A 810 12.27 -45.00 12.63
N LEU A 811 13.40 -44.28 12.70
CA LEU A 811 13.85 -43.36 11.64
C LEU A 811 15.19 -43.78 11.00
N ASP A 812 15.85 -44.84 11.47
CA ASP A 812 17.11 -45.41 10.96
C ASP A 812 17.13 -45.59 9.43
N GLN A 813 15.97 -45.93 8.85
CA GLN A 813 15.79 -46.18 7.41
C GLN A 813 15.09 -45.01 6.67
N GLU A 814 14.89 -43.85 7.31
CA GLU A 814 14.25 -42.66 6.75
C GLU A 814 15.24 -41.49 6.61
N GLN A 815 15.56 -41.10 5.37
CA GLN A 815 16.43 -39.95 5.09
C GLN A 815 15.60 -38.64 5.09
N VAL A 816 15.59 -37.95 6.23
CA VAL A 816 14.89 -36.68 6.43
C VAL A 816 15.73 -35.49 5.95
N ASP A 817 15.11 -34.55 5.22
CA ASP A 817 15.75 -33.30 4.78
C ASP A 817 15.66 -32.19 5.84
N VAL A 818 14.51 -32.09 6.53
CA VAL A 818 14.20 -31.04 7.50
C VAL A 818 13.41 -31.61 8.68
N ILE A 819 13.80 -31.24 9.90
CA ILE A 819 13.02 -31.56 11.11
C ILE A 819 12.16 -30.35 11.50
N CYS A 820 10.85 -30.54 11.60
CA CYS A 820 9.89 -29.58 12.11
C CYS A 820 9.46 -30.02 13.52
N HIS A 821 10.19 -29.55 14.55
CA HIS A 821 10.00 -29.95 15.93
C HIS A 821 8.91 -29.13 16.63
N LEU A 822 7.66 -29.56 16.48
CA LEU A 822 6.48 -28.94 17.11
C LEU A 822 5.96 -29.72 18.33
N ALA A 823 6.57 -30.85 18.69
CA ALA A 823 6.23 -31.63 19.89
C ALA A 823 6.74 -30.94 21.16
N ALA A 824 5.88 -30.87 22.17
CA ALA A 824 6.21 -30.43 23.52
C ALA A 824 5.05 -30.74 24.46
N GLN A 825 5.35 -31.01 25.74
CA GLN A 825 4.33 -30.93 26.77
C GLN A 825 4.09 -29.46 27.11
N ALA A 826 2.87 -29.00 26.80
CA ALA A 826 2.46 -27.60 26.87
C ALA A 826 1.59 -27.32 28.11
N GLY A 827 1.60 -26.07 28.56
CA GLY A 827 0.75 -25.58 29.64
C GLY A 827 1.51 -25.22 30.90
N VAL A 828 1.59 -23.92 31.20
CA VAL A 828 2.29 -23.37 32.37
C VAL A 828 1.82 -24.03 33.68
N ARG A 829 0.49 -24.11 33.91
CA ARG A 829 -0.09 -24.72 35.12
C ARG A 829 0.34 -26.19 35.28
N TYR A 830 0.21 -27.00 34.23
CA TYR A 830 0.60 -28.41 34.27
C TYR A 830 2.08 -28.59 34.63
N SER A 831 2.95 -27.72 34.11
CA SER A 831 4.39 -27.79 34.39
C SER A 831 4.79 -27.52 35.85
N ILE A 832 3.92 -26.89 36.65
CA ILE A 832 4.17 -26.66 38.08
C ILE A 832 3.96 -27.95 38.87
N GLU A 833 2.96 -28.74 38.50
CA GLU A 833 2.60 -30.02 39.15
C GLU A 833 3.41 -31.21 38.57
N HIS A 834 3.69 -31.19 37.26
CA HIS A 834 4.32 -32.28 36.50
C HIS A 834 5.72 -31.93 35.96
N ALA A 835 6.51 -31.15 36.71
CA ALA A 835 7.77 -30.57 36.23
C ALA A 835 8.75 -31.57 35.59
N ALA A 836 8.91 -32.77 36.17
CA ALA A 836 9.82 -33.80 35.65
C ALA A 836 9.39 -34.37 34.30
N GLU A 837 8.08 -34.56 34.09
CA GLU A 837 7.51 -35.00 32.81
C GLU A 837 7.71 -33.95 31.72
N VAL A 838 7.50 -32.67 32.05
CA VAL A 838 7.73 -31.55 31.12
C VAL A 838 9.22 -31.41 30.77
N VAL A 839 10.15 -31.74 31.68
CA VAL A 839 11.59 -31.81 31.36
C VAL A 839 11.88 -32.90 30.34
N GLY A 840 11.35 -34.12 30.50
CA GLY A 840 11.53 -35.21 29.54
C GLY A 840 10.93 -34.88 28.16
N ALA A 841 9.64 -34.51 28.14
CA ALA A 841 8.87 -34.25 26.92
C ALA A 841 9.30 -32.98 26.15
N ASN A 842 10.05 -32.07 26.78
CA ASN A 842 10.59 -30.87 26.11
C ASN A 842 12.11 -30.97 25.91
N ILE A 843 12.90 -31.07 26.98
CA ILE A 843 14.36 -30.97 26.89
C ILE A 843 14.95 -32.26 26.30
N THR A 844 14.66 -33.42 26.90
CA THR A 844 15.23 -34.70 26.43
C THR A 844 14.79 -34.99 24.99
N ALA A 845 13.50 -34.78 24.67
CA ALA A 845 12.97 -34.86 23.31
C ALA A 845 13.71 -33.95 22.30
N THR A 846 13.96 -32.68 22.65
CA THR A 846 14.70 -31.73 21.79
C THR A 846 16.14 -32.20 21.56
N VAL A 847 16.84 -32.61 22.61
CA VAL A 847 18.24 -33.05 22.53
C VAL A 847 18.36 -34.34 21.70
N ASN A 848 17.46 -35.30 21.89
CA ASN A 848 17.41 -36.53 21.09
C ASN A 848 17.21 -36.23 19.60
N LEU A 849 16.38 -35.25 19.24
CA LEU A 849 16.18 -34.82 17.85
C LEU A 849 17.37 -34.07 17.27
N PHE A 850 18.09 -33.27 18.07
CA PHE A 850 19.35 -32.66 17.61
C PHE A 850 20.47 -33.69 17.43
N GLU A 851 20.52 -34.73 18.27
CA GLU A 851 21.42 -35.87 18.10
C GLU A 851 21.06 -36.70 16.86
N LEU A 852 19.77 -36.96 16.62
CA LEU A 852 19.29 -37.61 15.38
C LEU A 852 19.71 -36.80 14.14
N ALA A 853 19.48 -35.48 14.15
CA ALA A 853 19.90 -34.58 13.07
C ALA A 853 21.42 -34.65 12.83
N ARG A 854 22.21 -34.65 13.91
CA ARG A 854 23.67 -34.78 13.85
C ARG A 854 24.12 -36.14 13.30
N LYS A 855 23.47 -37.24 13.71
CA LYS A 855 23.77 -38.62 13.27
C LYS A 855 23.40 -38.86 11.80
N GLN A 856 22.19 -38.50 11.39
CA GLN A 856 21.69 -38.67 10.02
C GLN A 856 22.20 -37.58 9.05
N GLY A 857 22.83 -36.53 9.57
CA GLY A 857 23.39 -35.44 8.77
C GLY A 857 22.39 -34.35 8.38
N VAL A 858 21.13 -34.45 8.81
CA VAL A 858 20.06 -33.46 8.59
C VAL A 858 20.54 -32.09 9.02
N LYS A 859 20.57 -31.13 8.09
CA LYS A 859 21.18 -29.81 8.35
C LYS A 859 20.23 -28.78 8.93
N LYS A 860 18.90 -28.97 8.81
CA LYS A 860 17.93 -27.94 9.17
C LYS A 860 16.89 -28.41 10.18
N VAL A 861 16.67 -27.60 11.21
CA VAL A 861 15.66 -27.82 12.24
C VAL A 861 14.86 -26.53 12.50
N VAL A 862 13.54 -26.63 12.40
CA VAL A 862 12.61 -25.55 12.77
C VAL A 862 11.84 -26.03 14.00
N ALA A 863 12.01 -25.37 15.14
CA ALA A 863 11.52 -25.86 16.44
C ALA A 863 10.66 -24.83 17.19
N ALA A 864 9.66 -25.31 17.93
CA ALA A 864 8.74 -24.46 18.69
C ALA A 864 9.33 -24.02 20.05
N SER A 865 9.57 -22.73 20.22
CA SER A 865 9.71 -22.07 21.53
C SER A 865 8.34 -21.48 21.97
N SER A 866 8.31 -20.57 22.93
CA SER A 866 7.10 -19.87 23.38
C SER A 866 7.43 -18.47 23.88
N SER A 867 6.51 -17.51 23.75
CA SER A 867 6.62 -16.20 24.41
C SER A 867 6.76 -16.29 25.94
N SER A 868 6.41 -17.44 26.55
CA SER A 868 6.60 -17.70 27.98
C SER A 868 8.06 -17.59 28.45
N VAL A 869 9.06 -17.71 27.56
CA VAL A 869 10.49 -17.63 27.96
C VAL A 869 10.89 -16.26 28.51
N TYR A 870 10.22 -15.18 28.10
CA TYR A 870 10.53 -13.81 28.54
C TYR A 870 10.30 -13.59 30.05
N GLY A 871 9.40 -14.36 30.67
CA GLY A 871 9.09 -14.26 32.10
C GLY A 871 8.57 -12.88 32.51
N ASP A 872 8.68 -12.57 33.81
CA ASP A 872 8.23 -11.30 34.40
C ASP A 872 9.32 -10.20 34.40
N SER A 873 10.55 -10.52 33.97
CA SER A 873 11.67 -9.57 33.98
C SER A 873 11.84 -8.77 32.68
N SER A 874 11.37 -9.30 31.56
CA SER A 874 11.39 -8.60 30.28
C SER A 874 10.26 -7.58 30.24
N THR A 875 10.52 -6.40 29.67
CA THR A 875 9.51 -5.33 29.61
C THR A 875 8.84 -5.38 28.24
N PRO A 876 7.51 -5.62 28.15
CA PRO A 876 6.83 -5.56 26.87
C PRO A 876 6.89 -4.13 26.27
N PRO A 877 7.00 -4.00 24.94
CA PRO A 877 6.84 -5.06 23.94
C PRO A 877 8.10 -5.93 23.76
N PHE A 878 7.92 -7.26 23.82
CA PHE A 878 9.01 -8.22 23.80
C PHE A 878 9.76 -8.25 22.45
N LYS A 879 11.09 -8.41 22.49
CA LYS A 879 12.00 -8.43 21.33
C LYS A 879 12.94 -9.63 21.39
N GLU A 880 13.30 -10.21 20.25
CA GLU A 880 14.05 -11.47 20.20
C GLU A 880 15.51 -11.35 20.63
N HIS A 881 16.15 -10.20 20.38
CA HIS A 881 17.60 -10.01 20.52
C HIS A 881 18.03 -9.10 21.70
N SER A 882 17.14 -8.25 22.22
CA SER A 882 17.47 -7.32 23.34
C SER A 882 16.98 -7.79 24.71
N GLU A 883 16.21 -8.88 24.76
CA GLU A 883 15.65 -9.44 25.99
C GLU A 883 16.22 -10.84 26.19
N SER A 884 17.03 -11.01 27.24
CA SER A 884 17.85 -12.22 27.39
C SER A 884 17.04 -13.47 27.75
N ALA A 885 15.82 -13.28 28.31
CA ALA A 885 14.89 -14.34 28.68
C ALA A 885 15.46 -15.36 29.70
N ASP A 886 16.42 -14.95 30.54
CA ASP A 886 17.14 -15.82 31.48
C ASP A 886 16.48 -15.95 32.87
N LYS A 887 15.29 -15.38 33.07
CA LYS A 887 14.52 -15.46 34.32
C LYS A 887 13.12 -16.07 34.09
N PRO A 888 13.05 -17.35 33.67
CA PRO A 888 11.78 -18.02 33.42
C PRO A 888 10.96 -18.20 34.71
N VAL A 889 9.68 -17.85 34.66
CA VAL A 889 8.78 -17.82 35.84
C VAL A 889 7.94 -19.10 36.03
N SER A 890 8.25 -20.16 35.27
CA SER A 890 7.61 -21.47 35.39
C SER A 890 8.51 -22.58 34.81
N PRO A 891 8.32 -23.86 35.18
CA PRO A 891 9.07 -24.97 34.58
C PRO A 891 8.85 -25.09 33.06
N TYR A 892 7.64 -24.79 32.55
CA TYR A 892 7.41 -24.70 31.11
C TYR A 892 8.28 -23.63 30.42
N ALA A 893 8.32 -22.41 30.97
CA ALA A 893 9.18 -21.35 30.46
C ALA A 893 10.67 -21.74 30.53
N ALA A 894 11.10 -22.37 31.63
CA ALA A 894 12.46 -22.83 31.81
C ALA A 894 12.84 -23.89 30.77
N THR A 895 12.01 -24.94 30.57
CA THR A 895 12.29 -25.97 29.57
C THR A 895 12.36 -25.41 28.15
N LYS A 896 11.48 -24.47 27.77
CA LYS A 896 11.57 -23.82 26.44
C LYS A 896 12.81 -22.93 26.29
N ARG A 897 13.24 -22.22 27.34
CA ARG A 897 14.52 -21.47 27.33
C ARG A 897 15.72 -22.42 27.25
N SER A 898 15.71 -23.56 27.97
CA SER A 898 16.74 -24.60 27.84
C SER A 898 16.83 -25.18 26.42
N CYS A 899 15.70 -25.38 25.74
CA CYS A 899 15.70 -25.83 24.35
C CYS A 899 16.38 -24.82 23.41
N GLU A 900 16.21 -23.52 23.63
CA GLU A 900 16.95 -22.49 22.89
C GLU A 900 18.45 -22.53 23.21
N LEU A 901 18.85 -22.73 24.46
CA LEU A 901 20.27 -22.83 24.85
C LEU A 901 20.94 -24.08 24.27
N PHE A 902 20.24 -25.21 24.21
CA PHE A 902 20.72 -26.38 23.48
C PHE A 902 20.82 -26.12 21.98
N ALA A 903 19.86 -25.39 21.37
CA ALA A 903 19.96 -25.02 19.96
C ALA A 903 21.25 -24.24 19.67
N GLU A 904 21.63 -23.27 20.52
CA GLU A 904 22.86 -22.47 20.33
C GLU A 904 24.11 -23.34 20.35
N THR A 905 24.22 -24.26 21.31
CA THR A 905 25.38 -25.17 21.38
C THR A 905 25.45 -26.12 20.18
N TYR A 906 24.33 -26.64 19.69
CA TYR A 906 24.30 -27.55 18.53
C TYR A 906 24.52 -26.82 17.20
N ALA A 907 24.02 -25.59 17.03
CA ALA A 907 24.32 -24.73 15.90
C ALA A 907 25.82 -24.40 15.84
N HIS A 908 26.39 -23.95 16.96
CA HIS A 908 27.81 -23.59 17.07
C HIS A 908 28.75 -24.79 16.80
N LEU A 909 28.55 -25.90 17.53
CA LEU A 909 29.43 -27.08 17.50
C LEU A 909 29.30 -27.90 16.21
N TYR A 910 28.07 -28.15 15.75
CA TYR A 910 27.80 -29.10 14.66
C TYR A 910 27.32 -28.44 13.36
N GLY A 911 27.11 -27.12 13.36
CA GLY A 911 26.70 -26.36 12.17
C GLY A 911 25.26 -26.65 11.74
N LEU A 912 24.38 -27.02 12.67
CA LEU A 912 22.95 -27.16 12.40
C LEU A 912 22.30 -25.79 12.17
N ASP A 913 21.49 -25.67 11.12
CA ASP A 913 20.66 -24.51 10.79
C ASP A 913 19.37 -24.60 11.62
N ILE A 914 19.37 -23.95 12.80
CA ILE A 914 18.27 -24.06 13.77
C ILE A 914 17.51 -22.74 13.89
N ILE A 915 16.18 -22.82 13.75
CA ILE A 915 15.25 -21.70 13.86
C ILE A 915 14.28 -21.98 15.01
N MET A 916 14.26 -21.11 16.02
CA MET A 916 13.43 -21.23 17.23
C MET A 916 12.26 -20.24 17.16
N LEU A 917 11.04 -20.76 16.98
CA LEU A 917 9.82 -19.95 16.81
C LEU A 917 9.10 -19.76 18.15
N ARG A 918 9.19 -18.57 18.74
CA ARG A 918 8.51 -18.18 19.99
C ARG A 918 7.03 -17.90 19.71
N PHE A 919 6.18 -18.92 19.83
CA PHE A 919 4.73 -18.78 19.63
C PHE A 919 4.05 -17.99 20.77
N PHE A 920 3.12 -17.11 20.40
CA PHE A 920 2.18 -16.42 21.29
C PHE A 920 0.86 -17.22 21.42
N THR A 921 -0.27 -16.61 21.80
CA THR A 921 -1.53 -17.35 22.05
C THR A 921 -2.20 -17.80 20.76
N VAL A 922 -1.89 -19.02 20.29
CA VAL A 922 -2.47 -19.57 19.06
C VAL A 922 -3.94 -20.01 19.27
N TYR A 923 -4.84 -19.69 18.34
CA TYR A 923 -6.24 -20.14 18.37
C TYR A 923 -6.77 -20.56 16.99
N GLY A 924 -7.85 -21.37 16.97
CA GLY A 924 -8.51 -21.86 15.76
C GLY A 924 -8.87 -23.36 15.79
N PRO A 925 -9.36 -23.91 14.66
CA PRO A 925 -9.77 -25.32 14.51
C PRO A 925 -8.77 -26.33 15.07
N ARG A 926 -9.24 -27.36 15.80
CA ARG A 926 -8.42 -28.37 16.51
C ARG A 926 -7.50 -27.83 17.63
N GLY A 927 -7.74 -26.62 18.13
CA GLY A 927 -7.05 -26.11 19.31
C GLY A 927 -7.31 -26.92 20.58
N ARG A 928 -6.44 -26.77 21.59
CA ARG A 928 -6.40 -27.65 22.76
C ARG A 928 -7.48 -27.28 23.79
N PRO A 929 -8.26 -28.26 24.34
CA PRO A 929 -9.31 -27.98 25.31
C PRO A 929 -8.86 -27.32 26.63
N ASP A 930 -7.58 -27.36 26.98
CA ASP A 930 -7.08 -26.71 28.19
C ASP A 930 -7.00 -25.17 28.08
N MET A 931 -7.05 -24.63 26.86
CA MET A 931 -6.82 -23.21 26.58
C MET A 931 -8.05 -22.35 26.86
N ALA A 932 -7.83 -21.08 27.24
CA ALA A 932 -8.89 -20.16 27.68
C ALA A 932 -10.01 -19.97 26.64
N CYS A 933 -9.67 -19.90 25.35
CA CYS A 933 -10.63 -19.84 24.24
C CYS A 933 -11.69 -20.93 24.33
N PHE A 934 -11.27 -22.20 24.38
CA PHE A 934 -12.15 -23.35 24.44
C PHE A 934 -12.95 -23.39 25.73
N LYS A 935 -12.30 -23.14 26.88
CA LYS A 935 -12.95 -23.14 28.20
C LYS A 935 -14.02 -22.06 28.35
N PHE A 936 -13.81 -20.89 27.77
CA PHE A 936 -14.79 -19.81 27.82
C PHE A 936 -15.95 -20.07 26.86
N ILE A 937 -15.68 -20.51 25.62
CA ILE A 937 -16.74 -20.88 24.66
C ILE A 937 -17.61 -22.03 25.23
N ASP A 938 -16.99 -23.12 25.70
CA ASP A 938 -17.67 -24.27 26.30
C ASP A 938 -18.54 -23.89 27.51
N ALA A 939 -18.01 -23.06 28.42
CA ALA A 939 -18.72 -22.63 29.60
C ALA A 939 -19.89 -21.69 29.26
N ILE A 940 -19.67 -20.65 28.43
CA ILE A 940 -20.68 -19.65 28.09
C ILE A 940 -21.82 -20.28 27.26
N ASP A 941 -21.50 -21.14 26.29
CA ASP A 941 -22.51 -21.91 25.54
C ASP A 941 -23.32 -22.82 26.47
N SER A 942 -22.64 -23.51 27.40
CA SER A 942 -23.29 -24.36 28.41
C SER A 942 -24.03 -23.61 29.52
N GLY A 943 -23.97 -22.27 29.59
CA GLY A 943 -24.48 -21.49 30.72
C GLY A 943 -23.76 -21.73 32.05
N ARG A 944 -22.53 -22.27 32.02
CA ARG A 944 -21.66 -22.48 33.19
C ARG A 944 -20.81 -21.24 33.47
N PRO A 945 -20.43 -20.98 34.74
CA PRO A 945 -19.54 -19.87 35.06
C PRO A 945 -18.14 -20.01 34.43
N ILE A 946 -17.56 -18.88 34.01
CA ILE A 946 -16.13 -18.77 33.65
C ILE A 946 -15.34 -18.24 34.85
N THR A 947 -14.15 -18.80 35.09
CA THR A 947 -13.24 -18.31 36.11
C THR A 947 -12.33 -17.22 35.55
N LYS A 948 -12.56 -15.96 35.92
CA LYS A 948 -11.71 -14.82 35.52
C LYS A 948 -10.70 -14.51 36.62
N PHE A 949 -9.42 -14.62 36.31
CA PHE A 949 -8.32 -14.33 37.23
C PHE A 949 -7.84 -12.89 37.01
N GLY A 950 -7.84 -12.06 38.06
CA GLY A 950 -7.65 -10.62 37.93
C GLY A 950 -8.85 -9.91 37.30
N ASP A 951 -8.82 -8.57 37.29
CA ASP A 951 -9.86 -7.68 36.75
C ASP A 951 -10.18 -7.90 35.24
N GLY A 952 -9.28 -8.57 34.52
CA GLY A 952 -9.35 -8.83 33.09
C GLY A 952 -8.69 -7.77 32.21
N SER A 953 -7.97 -6.80 32.80
CA SER A 953 -7.18 -5.80 32.05
C SER A 953 -5.92 -6.39 31.40
N MET A 954 -5.46 -7.56 31.86
CA MET A 954 -4.27 -8.24 31.33
C MET A 954 -4.31 -8.41 29.81
N ILE A 955 -3.33 -7.84 29.12
CA ILE A 955 -3.20 -7.89 27.67
C ILE A 955 -2.55 -9.22 27.23
N ARG A 956 -3.14 -9.82 26.20
CA ARG A 956 -2.63 -11.01 25.49
C ARG A 956 -2.72 -10.80 23.99
N GLU A 957 -1.70 -11.29 23.29
CA GLU A 957 -1.71 -11.36 21.84
C GLU A 957 -2.30 -12.71 21.39
N PHE A 958 -3.28 -12.66 20.49
CA PHE A 958 -3.97 -13.83 19.94
C PHE A 958 -3.67 -13.95 18.45
N THR A 959 -3.17 -15.12 18.03
CA THR A 959 -2.74 -15.37 16.64
C THR A 959 -3.52 -16.53 16.06
N PHE A 960 -4.11 -16.35 14.87
CA PHE A 960 -4.89 -17.41 14.24
C PHE A 960 -3.99 -18.49 13.64
N ILE A 961 -4.46 -19.73 13.63
CA ILE A 961 -3.64 -20.90 13.30
C ILE A 961 -3.00 -20.85 11.90
N SER A 962 -3.66 -20.28 10.88
CA SER A 962 -3.07 -20.19 9.53
C SER A 962 -1.82 -19.30 9.46
N ASP A 963 -1.76 -18.24 10.27
CA ASP A 963 -0.58 -17.36 10.34
C ASP A 963 0.62 -18.08 10.95
N ILE A 964 0.38 -18.92 11.97
CA ILE A 964 1.40 -19.78 12.55
C ILE A 964 1.90 -20.81 11.53
N VAL A 965 0.99 -21.40 10.75
CA VAL A 965 1.35 -22.38 9.71
C VAL A 965 2.23 -21.76 8.63
N GLU A 966 1.84 -20.62 8.04
CA GLU A 966 2.68 -19.98 7.02
C GLU A 966 4.00 -19.46 7.59
N GLY A 967 4.05 -19.00 8.85
CA GLY A 967 5.30 -18.66 9.54
C GLY A 967 6.24 -19.85 9.75
N VAL A 968 5.71 -21.03 10.11
CA VAL A 968 6.49 -22.28 10.18
C VAL A 968 7.00 -22.69 8.79
N LEU A 969 6.18 -22.55 7.75
CA LEU A 969 6.57 -22.86 6.37
C LEU A 969 7.62 -21.86 5.81
N ALA A 970 7.52 -20.58 6.16
CA ALA A 970 8.54 -19.58 5.86
C ALA A 970 9.88 -19.93 6.54
N ALA A 971 9.84 -20.31 7.82
CA ALA A 971 11.03 -20.79 8.53
C ALA A 971 11.65 -22.03 7.86
N ILE A 972 10.83 -23.00 7.40
CA ILE A 972 11.31 -24.16 6.62
C ILE A 972 11.99 -23.72 5.30
N LYS A 973 11.51 -22.67 4.64
CA LYS A 973 12.09 -22.12 3.39
C LYS A 973 13.36 -21.28 3.57
N LEU A 974 13.60 -20.65 4.72
CA LEU A 974 14.74 -19.73 4.90
C LEU A 974 16.08 -20.37 4.45
N PRO A 975 16.92 -19.69 3.66
CA PRO A 975 18.21 -20.26 3.27
C PRO A 975 19.13 -20.41 4.49
N ARG A 976 19.84 -21.53 4.56
CA ARG A 976 20.84 -21.80 5.60
C ARG A 976 21.92 -20.73 5.56
N ARG A 977 22.24 -20.16 6.73
CA ARG A 977 23.27 -19.12 6.87
C ARG A 977 24.66 -19.71 7.02
N GLU A 978 25.67 -18.89 6.75
CA GLU A 978 27.06 -19.19 7.09
C GLU A 978 27.36 -18.93 8.58
N GLU A 979 26.61 -17.99 9.18
CA GLU A 979 26.56 -17.70 10.62
C GLU A 979 26.08 -18.95 11.39
N ARG A 980 26.84 -19.39 12.41
CA ARG A 980 26.49 -20.56 13.24
C ARG A 980 25.63 -20.20 14.46
N GLU A 981 24.66 -19.32 14.29
CA GLU A 981 23.82 -18.77 15.36
C GLU A 981 22.35 -19.17 15.18
N VAL A 982 21.62 -19.33 16.29
CA VAL A 982 20.20 -19.69 16.24
C VAL A 982 19.32 -18.49 15.90
N ILE A 983 18.53 -18.62 14.84
CA ILE A 983 17.52 -17.61 14.49
C ILE A 983 16.33 -17.76 15.44
N LYS A 984 16.21 -16.85 16.41
CA LYS A 984 15.01 -16.70 17.26
C LYS A 984 14.04 -15.74 16.59
N VAL A 985 12.76 -16.13 16.48
CA VAL A 985 11.69 -15.32 15.88
C VAL A 985 10.46 -15.36 16.78
N ASN A 986 9.92 -14.20 17.13
CA ASN A 986 8.59 -14.09 17.74
C ASN A 986 7.54 -14.28 16.64
N LEU A 987 6.65 -15.27 16.80
CA LEU A 987 5.59 -15.53 15.84
C LEU A 987 4.24 -15.24 16.48
N GLY A 988 3.75 -14.04 16.19
CA GLY A 988 2.51 -13.45 16.69
C GLY A 988 1.85 -12.56 15.63
N GLY A 989 0.53 -12.39 15.72
CA GLY A 989 -0.28 -11.65 14.75
C GLY A 989 -0.35 -10.13 14.96
N GLY A 990 0.23 -9.58 16.03
CA GLY A 990 0.18 -8.17 16.41
C GLY A 990 -1.14 -7.71 17.07
N SER A 991 -2.22 -8.47 16.94
CA SER A 991 -3.52 -8.22 17.57
C SER A 991 -3.49 -8.47 19.09
N CYS A 992 -3.21 -7.41 19.85
CA CYS A 992 -3.24 -7.40 21.31
C CYS A 992 -4.63 -7.04 21.85
N HIS A 993 -5.18 -7.90 22.73
CA HIS A 993 -6.49 -7.74 23.35
C HIS A 993 -6.43 -7.98 24.85
N THR A 994 -7.30 -7.31 25.61
CA THR A 994 -7.52 -7.60 27.03
C THR A 994 -8.31 -8.90 27.21
N LEU A 995 -8.21 -9.51 28.40
CA LEU A 995 -9.03 -10.68 28.74
C LEU A 995 -10.53 -10.36 28.75
N ASN A 996 -10.91 -9.11 29.09
CA ASN A 996 -12.30 -8.65 29.02
C ASN A 996 -12.82 -8.58 27.58
N GLU A 997 -12.11 -7.90 26.65
CA GLU A 997 -12.51 -7.85 25.23
C GLU A 997 -12.59 -9.26 24.60
N PHE A 998 -11.73 -10.18 25.02
CA PHE A 998 -11.77 -11.56 24.58
C PHE A 998 -13.03 -12.30 25.07
N ILE A 999 -13.48 -12.04 26.30
CA ILE A 999 -14.76 -12.55 26.83
C ILE A 999 -15.93 -11.89 26.09
N ASP A 1000 -15.95 -10.56 25.98
CA ASP A 1000 -17.02 -9.79 25.30
C ASP A 1000 -17.23 -10.26 23.85
N THR A 1001 -16.14 -10.63 23.16
CA THR A 1001 -16.21 -11.19 21.80
C THR A 1001 -16.90 -12.56 21.80
N ILE A 1002 -16.53 -13.47 22.71
CA ILE A 1002 -17.17 -14.79 22.84
C ILE A 1002 -18.64 -14.65 23.22
N GLU A 1003 -18.98 -13.73 24.13
CA GLU A 1003 -20.37 -13.45 24.50
C GLU A 1003 -21.21 -12.95 23.31
N THR A 1004 -20.59 -12.12 22.44
CA THR A 1004 -21.24 -11.56 21.25
C THR A 1004 -21.55 -12.66 20.23
N GLU A 1005 -20.57 -13.49 19.87
CA GLU A 1005 -20.77 -14.52 18.84
C GLU A 1005 -21.60 -15.73 19.35
N LEU A 1006 -21.71 -15.94 20.67
CA LEU A 1006 -22.66 -16.89 21.26
C LEU A 1006 -24.05 -16.30 21.54
N GLY A 1007 -24.21 -14.98 21.46
CA GLY A 1007 -25.43 -14.28 21.89
C GLY A 1007 -25.77 -14.47 23.37
N ARG A 1008 -24.78 -14.75 24.22
CA ARG A 1008 -24.93 -15.18 25.62
C ARG A 1008 -23.95 -14.47 26.54
N LYS A 1009 -24.44 -13.82 27.60
CA LYS A 1009 -23.58 -13.22 28.63
C LYS A 1009 -22.95 -14.30 29.53
N ALA A 1010 -21.69 -14.08 29.87
CA ALA A 1010 -20.87 -14.96 30.70
C ALA A 1010 -21.20 -14.76 32.18
N VAL A 1011 -21.39 -15.86 32.91
CA VAL A 1011 -21.47 -15.81 34.37
C VAL A 1011 -20.04 -15.79 34.91
N ILE A 1012 -19.55 -14.62 35.33
CA ILE A 1012 -18.14 -14.45 35.72
C ILE A 1012 -17.93 -14.78 37.20
N GLN A 1013 -17.16 -15.84 37.48
CA GLN A 1013 -16.57 -16.09 38.79
C GLN A 1013 -15.22 -15.35 38.89
N GLN A 1014 -15.19 -14.27 39.65
CA GLN A 1014 -14.01 -13.45 39.86
C GLN A 1014 -13.04 -14.10 40.86
N MET A 1015 -11.76 -14.21 40.49
CA MET A 1015 -10.68 -14.75 41.31
C MET A 1015 -9.48 -13.78 41.35
N PRO A 1016 -8.58 -13.88 42.35
CA PRO A 1016 -7.30 -13.17 42.36
C PRO A 1016 -6.39 -13.55 41.17
N VAL A 1017 -5.34 -12.78 40.91
CA VAL A 1017 -4.28 -13.15 39.96
C VAL A 1017 -3.54 -14.39 40.47
N GLN A 1018 -3.25 -15.35 39.58
CA GLN A 1018 -2.55 -16.59 39.96
C GLN A 1018 -1.02 -16.48 39.84
N PRO A 1019 -0.25 -17.18 40.71
CA PRO A 1019 1.19 -17.32 40.57
C PRO A 1019 1.63 -17.79 39.18
N GLY A 1020 2.75 -17.28 38.68
CA GLY A 1020 3.29 -17.62 37.34
C GLY A 1020 2.53 -16.98 36.17
N THR A 1021 1.66 -16.00 36.41
CA THR A 1021 0.91 -15.29 35.36
C THR A 1021 1.63 -14.01 34.93
N VAL A 1022 2.29 -14.04 33.77
CA VAL A 1022 2.94 -12.86 33.17
C VAL A 1022 1.90 -11.75 32.93
N LEU A 1023 2.07 -10.58 33.54
CA LEU A 1023 0.99 -9.58 33.66
C LEU A 1023 0.62 -8.91 32.34
N SER A 1024 1.56 -8.77 31.40
CA SER A 1024 1.30 -8.26 30.04
C SER A 1024 2.24 -8.92 29.02
N SER A 1025 1.78 -9.08 27.78
CA SER A 1025 2.52 -9.82 26.74
C SER A 1025 2.36 -9.29 25.29
N PRO A 1026 2.31 -7.96 25.02
CA PRO A 1026 2.42 -7.46 23.64
C PRO A 1026 3.83 -7.73 23.05
N MET A 1027 3.89 -7.98 21.74
CA MET A 1027 5.13 -8.19 20.98
C MET A 1027 5.64 -6.91 20.31
N VAL A 1028 6.95 -6.82 20.04
CA VAL A 1028 7.48 -6.05 18.92
C VAL A 1028 8.26 -7.01 18.02
N LEU A 1029 7.91 -7.04 16.74
CA LEU A 1029 8.70 -7.71 15.72
C LEU A 1029 10.07 -7.02 15.63
N SER A 1030 11.15 -7.64 16.13
CA SER A 1030 12.49 -7.06 15.94
C SER A 1030 12.99 -7.21 14.49
N ARG A 1031 12.31 -8.02 13.68
CA ARG A 1031 12.39 -8.05 12.22
C ARG A 1031 11.00 -8.30 11.61
N PRO A 1032 10.57 -7.59 10.56
CA PRO A 1032 9.40 -7.96 9.78
C PRO A 1032 9.76 -9.17 8.89
N HIS A 1033 9.69 -10.38 9.45
CA HIS A 1033 9.74 -11.62 8.67
C HIS A 1033 8.39 -11.85 7.97
N ARG A 1034 8.25 -11.22 6.79
CA ARG A 1034 7.34 -11.67 5.73
C ARG A 1034 7.98 -12.82 4.93
#